data_AF-A0A936GYA5-F1
#
_entry.id   AF-A0A936GYA5-F1
#
_cell.length_a   1.000
_cell.length_b   1.000
_cell.length_c   1.000
_cell.angle_alpha   90.00
_cell.angle_beta   90.00
_cell.angle_gamma   90.00
#
_symmetry.space_group_name_H-M   'P 1'
#
loop_
_entity.id
_entity.type
_entity.pdbx_description
1 polymer ?
#
loop_
_entity_poly.entity_id
_entity_poly.type
_entity_poly.pdbx_seq_one_letter_code
_entity_poly.pdbx_strand_id
1 'polypeptide(L)'
;MKNFFFVIYLLISTFLTGQNCYKVVADLTGFPTSEYESILEPLACSLINEMPTEFQNQFKVYHFGFYSQNEFMQGGFQAAWQIAINDAKSTTPYYLLFGRQNEDSKGNSRIWVEISLPSTGNFSCLSDVISTIKYRVENAVNTYYNSHKSPFEYSNAEKEGIVKLQSIVVDIKNCCQPGNRNICSQCEAESISDYMVASGFDEFSINLEQPVFGQNLTFQNSVVNDISNRRVLVGGNSILLGEYLNSFVNELNANVDLGLIVTSNLNFCQLHTRELEALSNHKYNIWFHLDENENNYSISKEKIKIISQDDTAFDQGINFALTSFVYQKLNLTGITFSTENDLSSEISDFFANVYGGIDPVTPQNIADNLWNYQPKIDMSKAPESSPKNSLGVQRNGRWFFKERLTMQDKSMWSQENIIRIQNNEAPRVDQTWLLKNPNHIEFEFKKDASGNILYENGQPVRQKLIHHHIDHGKKCVAIPEGAHTQYSKYIHYLTKNEKNFTKAQKLAAIRQKISNLNQGMALCGLFLNVTGFLTGDPGNIINWFGPAKINQLKYDPESKFYTLFYNEAIFEKAPKSGFHKGWKRFAWFKAFVDYAWDEEINKFVGIGIGFEGYVFTTEDKKTKLVITDCFIEDHQDCIEFNKTRG
;
A
#
# COMPACT_ATOMS: atom_id res chain seq x y z
N MET A 1 -75.81 -23.89 -0.15
CA MET A 1 -75.16 -22.56 -0.12
C MET A 1 -74.21 -22.35 1.07
N LYS A 2 -74.53 -22.76 2.31
CA LYS A 2 -73.63 -22.57 3.48
C LYS A 2 -72.25 -23.24 3.36
N ASN A 3 -72.15 -24.40 2.71
CA ASN A 3 -70.86 -25.09 2.55
C ASN A 3 -69.94 -24.48 1.47
N PHE A 4 -70.47 -23.67 0.55
CA PHE A 4 -69.67 -23.03 -0.51
C PHE A 4 -68.88 -21.83 0.03
N PHE A 5 -69.47 -21.07 0.96
CA PHE A 5 -68.78 -19.96 1.64
C PHE A 5 -67.64 -20.42 2.54
N PHE A 6 -67.74 -21.62 3.15
CA PHE A 6 -66.67 -22.14 4.00
C PHE A 6 -65.43 -22.56 3.19
N VAL A 7 -65.62 -23.12 1.99
CA VAL A 7 -64.51 -23.48 1.08
C VAL A 7 -63.85 -22.23 0.48
N ILE A 8 -64.62 -21.18 0.18
CA ILE A 8 -64.05 -19.89 -0.27
C ILE A 8 -63.27 -19.20 0.87
N TYR A 9 -63.76 -19.25 2.11
CA TYR A 9 -63.03 -18.70 3.26
C TYR A 9 -61.71 -19.45 3.52
N LEU A 10 -61.70 -20.78 3.36
CA LEU A 10 -60.49 -21.61 3.46
C LEU A 10 -59.48 -21.32 2.34
N LEU A 11 -59.95 -21.10 1.10
CA LEU A 11 -59.09 -20.74 -0.04
C LEU A 11 -58.56 -19.30 0.03
N ILE A 12 -59.29 -18.37 0.67
CA ILE A 12 -58.80 -17.00 0.90
C ILE A 12 -57.80 -16.97 2.07
N SER A 13 -57.95 -17.82 3.09
CA SER A 13 -56.94 -17.93 4.17
C SER A 13 -55.58 -18.46 3.72
N THR A 14 -55.50 -19.16 2.58
CA THR A 14 -54.22 -19.60 1.99
C THR A 14 -53.52 -18.53 1.16
N PHE A 15 -54.13 -17.35 0.96
CA PHE A 15 -53.47 -16.15 0.40
C PHE A 15 -52.98 -15.19 1.49
N LEU A 16 -52.84 -15.66 2.73
CA LEU A 16 -51.85 -15.08 3.63
C LEU A 16 -50.48 -15.45 3.05
N THR A 17 -50.08 -14.74 2.00
CA THR A 17 -48.68 -14.68 1.58
C THR A 17 -47.92 -14.32 2.85
N GLY A 18 -47.17 -15.28 3.39
CA GLY A 18 -46.20 -14.98 4.44
C GLY A 18 -45.48 -13.73 3.99
N GLN A 19 -45.46 -12.71 4.84
CA GLN A 19 -44.62 -11.56 4.57
C GLN A 19 -43.22 -12.14 4.31
N ASN A 20 -42.62 -11.69 3.21
CA ASN A 20 -41.38 -12.23 2.67
C ASN A 20 -40.34 -11.11 2.76
N CYS A 21 -40.29 -10.46 3.92
CA CYS A 21 -39.46 -9.30 4.24
C CYS A 21 -38.01 -9.71 4.45
N TYR A 22 -37.79 -10.91 4.97
CA TYR A 22 -36.49 -11.54 5.14
C TYR A 22 -36.35 -12.71 4.15
N LYS A 23 -35.20 -12.83 3.48
CA LYS A 23 -34.92 -13.90 2.54
C LYS A 23 -33.51 -14.45 2.73
N VAL A 24 -33.44 -15.75 3.00
CA VAL A 24 -32.18 -16.49 2.94
C VAL A 24 -31.85 -16.74 1.46
N VAL A 25 -30.80 -16.08 0.95
CA VAL A 25 -30.31 -16.23 -0.43
C VAL A 25 -29.71 -17.62 -0.61
N ALA A 26 -28.77 -17.94 0.26
CA ALA A 26 -28.19 -19.26 0.44
C ALA A 26 -27.56 -19.29 1.82
N ASP A 27 -27.55 -20.44 2.46
CA ASP A 27 -26.77 -20.64 3.66
C ASP A 27 -25.87 -21.86 3.50
N LEU A 28 -24.63 -21.55 3.15
CA LEU A 28 -23.58 -22.51 2.93
C LEU A 28 -22.72 -22.69 4.18
N THR A 29 -23.16 -22.29 5.36
CA THR A 29 -22.33 -22.45 6.57
C THR A 29 -22.55 -23.77 7.30
N GLY A 30 -23.65 -24.47 7.00
CA GLY A 30 -24.06 -25.69 7.71
C GLY A 30 -24.81 -25.45 9.01
N PHE A 31 -25.13 -24.20 9.36
CA PHE A 31 -26.00 -23.86 10.49
C PHE A 31 -27.46 -23.75 10.01
N PRO A 32 -28.46 -24.25 10.76
CA PRO A 32 -29.86 -24.18 10.34
C PRO A 32 -30.41 -22.75 10.48
N THR A 33 -30.73 -22.08 9.37
CA THR A 33 -31.38 -20.75 9.38
C THR A 33 -32.82 -20.76 9.87
N SER A 34 -33.51 -21.89 9.69
CA SER A 34 -34.93 -22.02 10.01
C SER A 34 -35.26 -21.74 11.48
N GLU A 35 -34.29 -21.91 12.38
CA GLU A 35 -34.50 -21.70 13.82
C GLU A 35 -34.67 -20.23 14.18
N TYR A 36 -34.01 -19.32 13.46
CA TYR A 36 -34.02 -17.89 13.77
C TYR A 36 -34.75 -17.04 12.72
N GLU A 37 -35.15 -17.61 11.58
CA GLU A 37 -35.96 -16.92 10.57
C GLU A 37 -37.26 -16.36 11.17
N SER A 38 -37.88 -17.10 12.11
CA SER A 38 -39.07 -16.64 12.84
C SER A 38 -38.86 -15.39 13.71
N ILE A 39 -37.62 -15.08 14.07
CA ILE A 39 -37.22 -13.91 14.86
C ILE A 39 -36.88 -12.73 13.92
N LEU A 40 -36.18 -13.00 12.82
CA LEU A 40 -35.70 -11.98 11.90
C LEU A 40 -36.78 -11.48 10.93
N GLU A 41 -37.70 -12.35 10.52
CA GLU A 41 -38.79 -11.98 9.59
C GLU A 41 -39.67 -10.85 10.15
N PRO A 42 -40.19 -10.90 11.39
CA PRO A 42 -40.98 -9.79 11.95
C PRO A 42 -40.19 -8.48 12.06
N LEU A 43 -38.88 -8.54 12.36
CA LEU A 43 -38.01 -7.37 12.45
C LEU A 43 -37.75 -6.76 11.08
N ALA A 44 -37.49 -7.59 10.08
CA ALA A 44 -37.35 -7.16 8.70
C ALA A 44 -38.62 -6.47 8.19
N CYS A 45 -39.79 -7.03 8.50
CA CYS A 45 -41.07 -6.38 8.17
C CYS A 45 -41.28 -5.08 8.92
N SER A 46 -40.88 -5.02 10.20
CA SER A 46 -40.93 -3.78 10.97
C SER A 46 -40.07 -2.69 10.34
N LEU A 47 -38.83 -3.01 9.93
CA LEU A 47 -37.96 -2.09 9.20
C LEU A 47 -38.59 -1.64 7.87
N ILE A 48 -39.13 -2.56 7.07
CA ILE A 48 -39.79 -2.22 5.80
C ILE A 48 -40.98 -1.29 6.04
N ASN A 49 -41.79 -1.52 7.07
CA ASN A 49 -42.93 -0.66 7.41
C ASN A 49 -42.51 0.76 7.79
N GLU A 50 -41.28 0.96 8.29
CA GLU A 50 -40.75 2.29 8.57
C GLU A 50 -40.28 3.03 7.33
N MET A 51 -39.94 2.33 6.25
CA MET A 51 -39.58 2.96 4.97
C MET A 51 -40.74 3.83 4.45
N PRO A 52 -40.46 4.92 3.71
CA PRO A 52 -41.47 5.66 2.95
C PRO A 52 -42.31 4.71 2.09
N THR A 53 -43.62 4.96 2.00
CA THR A 53 -44.61 4.05 1.39
C THR A 53 -44.25 3.66 -0.03
N GLU A 54 -43.65 4.56 -0.80
CA GLU A 54 -43.18 4.33 -2.17
C GLU A 54 -42.05 3.29 -2.29
N PHE A 55 -41.30 3.05 -1.21
CA PHE A 55 -40.17 2.12 -1.18
C PHE A 55 -40.44 0.83 -0.41
N GLN A 56 -41.56 0.70 0.32
CA GLN A 56 -41.86 -0.48 1.14
C GLN A 56 -41.87 -1.78 0.31
N ASN A 57 -42.42 -1.74 -0.90
CA ASN A 57 -42.45 -2.91 -1.80
C ASN A 57 -41.14 -3.11 -2.60
N GLN A 58 -40.16 -2.23 -2.41
CA GLN A 58 -38.87 -2.22 -3.12
C GLN A 58 -37.69 -2.43 -2.16
N PHE A 59 -37.95 -2.65 -0.88
CA PHE A 59 -36.93 -2.92 0.12
C PHE A 59 -37.06 -4.36 0.63
N LYS A 60 -35.94 -5.03 0.84
CA LYS A 60 -35.93 -6.39 1.37
C LYS A 60 -34.66 -6.68 2.18
N VAL A 61 -34.79 -7.51 3.22
CA VAL A 61 -33.66 -7.94 4.04
C VAL A 61 -33.21 -9.32 3.56
N TYR A 62 -31.90 -9.51 3.40
CA TYR A 62 -31.31 -10.74 2.90
C TYR A 62 -30.27 -11.29 3.85
N HIS A 63 -30.13 -12.61 3.84
CA HIS A 63 -29.06 -13.32 4.51
C HIS A 63 -28.33 -14.23 3.54
N PHE A 64 -27.01 -14.26 3.64
CA PHE A 64 -26.14 -15.11 2.85
C PHE A 64 -25.02 -15.71 3.71
N GLY A 65 -24.98 -17.04 3.82
CA GLY A 65 -23.89 -17.75 4.49
C GLY A 65 -22.90 -18.35 3.49
N PHE A 66 -21.59 -18.26 3.74
CA PHE A 66 -20.55 -18.86 2.89
C PHE A 66 -19.52 -19.72 3.65
N TYR A 67 -19.05 -20.79 3.00
CA TYR A 67 -18.09 -21.76 3.55
C TYR A 67 -16.69 -21.16 3.74
N SER A 68 -15.94 -21.66 4.73
CA SER A 68 -14.49 -21.45 4.85
C SER A 68 -13.72 -21.91 3.60
N GLN A 69 -14.22 -22.93 2.89
CA GLN A 69 -13.61 -23.41 1.64
C GLN A 69 -13.57 -22.35 0.53
N ASN A 70 -14.41 -21.32 0.60
CA ASN A 70 -14.40 -20.23 -0.37
C ASN A 70 -13.07 -19.46 -0.35
N GLU A 71 -12.30 -19.50 0.74
CA GLU A 71 -10.93 -18.96 0.81
C GLU A 71 -10.01 -19.58 -0.27
N PHE A 72 -10.17 -20.88 -0.53
CA PHE A 72 -9.34 -21.65 -1.47
C PHE A 72 -9.89 -21.68 -2.89
N MET A 73 -11.06 -21.08 -3.12
CA MET A 73 -11.65 -20.93 -4.45
C MET A 73 -11.09 -19.70 -5.16
N GLN A 74 -11.10 -19.72 -6.49
CA GLN A 74 -10.65 -18.58 -7.30
C GLN A 74 -11.47 -17.32 -6.96
N GLY A 75 -10.82 -16.32 -6.33
CA GLY A 75 -11.44 -15.05 -5.94
C GLY A 75 -11.83 -14.93 -4.46
N GLY A 76 -11.68 -15.97 -3.65
CA GLY A 76 -11.84 -15.90 -2.19
C GLY A 76 -13.27 -15.59 -1.71
N PHE A 77 -13.37 -15.13 -0.46
CA PHE A 77 -14.63 -14.69 0.16
C PHE A 77 -15.27 -13.50 -0.56
N GLN A 78 -14.45 -12.61 -1.13
CA GLN A 78 -14.91 -11.41 -1.83
C GLN A 78 -15.73 -11.77 -3.07
N ALA A 79 -15.31 -12.78 -3.83
CA ALA A 79 -16.07 -13.24 -4.99
C ALA A 79 -17.44 -13.81 -4.60
N ALA A 80 -17.50 -14.62 -3.52
CA ALA A 80 -18.76 -15.16 -3.01
C ALA A 80 -19.68 -14.05 -2.49
N TRP A 81 -19.13 -13.07 -1.77
CA TRP A 81 -19.88 -11.92 -1.29
C TRP A 81 -20.44 -11.08 -2.44
N GLN A 82 -19.66 -10.87 -3.51
CA GLN A 82 -20.12 -10.14 -4.68
C GLN A 82 -21.29 -10.85 -5.40
N ILE A 83 -21.29 -12.19 -5.41
CA ILE A 83 -22.43 -12.97 -5.94
C ILE A 83 -23.70 -12.70 -5.12
N ALA A 84 -23.61 -12.69 -3.79
CA ALA A 84 -24.75 -12.39 -2.93
C ALA A 84 -25.30 -10.97 -3.13
N ILE A 85 -24.40 -9.99 -3.27
CA ILE A 85 -24.76 -8.61 -3.62
C ILE A 85 -25.50 -8.58 -4.96
N ASN A 86 -25.00 -9.30 -5.97
CA ASN A 86 -25.63 -9.34 -7.29
C ASN A 86 -27.00 -10.03 -7.25
N ASP A 87 -27.19 -11.09 -6.46
CA ASP A 87 -28.49 -11.75 -6.30
C ASP A 87 -29.53 -10.83 -5.63
N ALA A 88 -29.13 -10.16 -4.54
CA ALA A 88 -29.98 -9.17 -3.87
C ALA A 88 -30.40 -8.05 -4.83
N LYS A 89 -29.44 -7.47 -5.57
CA LYS A 89 -29.69 -6.45 -6.61
C LYS A 89 -30.61 -6.92 -7.73
N SER A 90 -30.55 -8.21 -8.09
CA SER A 90 -31.39 -8.77 -9.16
C SER A 90 -32.86 -8.93 -8.73
N THR A 91 -33.12 -9.04 -7.43
CA THR A 91 -34.46 -9.22 -6.88
C THR A 91 -35.12 -7.88 -6.55
N THR A 92 -34.34 -6.91 -6.08
CA THR A 92 -34.87 -5.62 -5.61
C THR A 92 -33.82 -4.51 -5.75
N PRO A 93 -34.23 -3.25 -6.01
CA PRO A 93 -33.28 -2.14 -6.08
C PRO A 93 -32.72 -1.74 -4.70
N TYR A 94 -33.45 -1.97 -3.61
CA TYR A 94 -33.04 -1.56 -2.26
C TYR A 94 -33.06 -2.74 -1.29
N TYR A 95 -32.03 -2.82 -0.45
CA TYR A 95 -31.86 -3.96 0.43
C TYR A 95 -30.93 -3.70 1.61
N LEU A 96 -31.06 -4.54 2.62
CA LEU A 96 -30.07 -4.79 3.67
C LEU A 96 -29.64 -6.25 3.55
N LEU A 97 -28.36 -6.51 3.28
CA LEU A 97 -27.82 -7.85 3.09
C LEU A 97 -26.78 -8.14 4.19
N PHE A 98 -26.98 -9.24 4.90
CA PHE A 98 -26.03 -9.80 5.85
C PHE A 98 -25.28 -10.98 5.22
N GLY A 99 -23.96 -11.00 5.42
CA GLY A 99 -23.08 -12.08 4.98
C GLY A 99 -22.42 -12.76 6.16
N ARG A 100 -22.63 -14.06 6.36
CA ARG A 100 -21.97 -14.83 7.41
C ARG A 100 -20.75 -15.57 6.86
N GLN A 101 -19.58 -15.23 7.39
CA GLN A 101 -18.32 -15.91 7.12
C GLN A 101 -17.87 -16.71 8.34
N ASN A 102 -17.72 -18.02 8.20
CA ASN A 102 -17.02 -18.84 9.19
C ASN A 102 -15.55 -18.95 8.78
N GLU A 103 -14.65 -18.25 9.48
CA GLU A 103 -13.29 -17.97 8.98
C GLU A 103 -12.24 -19.02 9.41
N ASP A 104 -12.46 -19.82 10.46
CA ASP A 104 -11.55 -20.93 10.79
C ASP A 104 -12.11 -22.00 11.77
N SER A 105 -11.34 -23.07 11.98
CA SER A 105 -11.56 -24.10 13.00
C SER A 105 -11.42 -23.59 14.45
N LYS A 106 -11.08 -22.31 14.65
CA LYS A 106 -10.97 -21.66 15.96
C LYS A 106 -12.22 -20.85 16.31
N GLY A 107 -13.23 -20.84 15.43
CA GLY A 107 -14.51 -20.17 15.65
C GLY A 107 -14.49 -18.67 15.34
N ASN A 108 -13.40 -18.15 14.75
CA ASN A 108 -13.39 -16.77 14.30
C ASN A 108 -14.32 -16.64 13.13
N SER A 109 -15.24 -15.70 13.23
CA SER A 109 -16.23 -15.48 12.19
C SER A 109 -16.53 -14.02 12.06
N ARG A 110 -16.92 -13.63 10.85
CA ARG A 110 -17.17 -12.25 10.48
C ARG A 110 -18.56 -12.12 9.89
N ILE A 111 -19.26 -11.05 10.27
CA ILE A 111 -20.52 -10.68 9.64
C ILE A 111 -20.25 -9.50 8.72
N TRP A 112 -20.65 -9.65 7.47
CA TRP A 112 -20.56 -8.66 6.41
C TRP A 112 -21.91 -7.97 6.30
N VAL A 113 -21.89 -6.67 6.02
CA VAL A 113 -23.11 -5.89 5.81
C VAL A 113 -23.00 -5.17 4.48
N GLU A 114 -24.07 -5.19 3.69
CA GLU A 114 -24.25 -4.34 2.52
C GLU A 114 -25.63 -3.69 2.58
N ILE A 115 -25.68 -2.39 2.27
CA ILE A 115 -26.92 -1.62 2.29
C ILE A 115 -27.06 -0.90 0.96
N SER A 116 -28.25 -0.99 0.37
CA SER A 116 -28.68 -0.15 -0.73
C SER A 116 -29.99 0.54 -0.35
N LEU A 117 -29.95 1.86 -0.22
CA LEU A 117 -31.12 2.69 0.11
C LEU A 117 -31.53 3.52 -1.12
N PRO A 118 -32.80 3.95 -1.19
CA PRO A 118 -33.25 4.89 -2.22
C PRO A 118 -32.46 6.19 -2.16
N SER A 119 -32.18 6.78 -3.32
CA SER A 119 -31.55 8.10 -3.44
C SER A 119 -32.53 9.14 -3.99
N THR A 120 -33.83 8.93 -3.77
CA THR A 120 -34.93 9.78 -4.27
C THR A 120 -35.99 9.94 -3.17
N GLY A 121 -36.95 10.85 -3.38
CA GLY A 121 -38.02 11.11 -2.39
C GLY A 121 -37.45 11.59 -1.07
N ASN A 122 -37.98 11.07 0.05
CA ASN A 122 -37.50 11.40 1.40
C ASN A 122 -36.03 10.98 1.67
N PHE A 123 -35.42 10.22 0.75
CA PHE A 123 -34.02 9.81 0.83
C PHE A 123 -33.13 10.46 -0.23
N SER A 124 -33.59 11.50 -0.93
CA SER A 124 -32.82 12.15 -2.00
C SER A 124 -31.46 12.70 -1.58
N CYS A 125 -31.26 12.90 -0.30
CA CYS A 125 -30.04 13.45 0.28
C CYS A 125 -29.14 12.41 0.94
N LEU A 126 -29.49 11.11 0.87
CA LEU A 126 -28.70 10.06 1.52
C LEU A 126 -27.44 9.68 0.75
N SER A 127 -27.27 10.11 -0.51
CA SER A 127 -26.14 9.70 -1.36
C SER A 127 -24.79 9.84 -0.65
N ASP A 128 -24.64 10.90 0.14
CA ASP A 128 -23.37 11.27 0.76
C ASP A 128 -23.15 10.58 2.11
N VAL A 129 -24.20 10.00 2.72
CA VAL A 129 -24.17 9.40 4.07
C VAL A 129 -24.44 7.90 4.08
N ILE A 130 -24.74 7.26 2.94
CA ILE A 130 -25.00 5.80 2.87
C ILE A 130 -23.82 4.99 3.41
N SER A 131 -22.57 5.42 3.19
CA SER A 131 -21.37 4.79 3.76
C SER A 131 -21.39 4.83 5.29
N THR A 132 -21.75 5.97 5.89
CA THR A 132 -21.90 6.15 7.34
C THR A 132 -23.03 5.30 7.91
N ILE A 133 -24.17 5.22 7.23
CA ILE A 133 -25.30 4.38 7.64
C ILE A 133 -24.90 2.89 7.63
N LYS A 134 -24.30 2.44 6.52
CA LYS A 134 -23.76 1.07 6.40
C LYS A 134 -22.82 0.76 7.56
N TYR A 135 -21.90 1.68 7.86
CA TYR A 135 -20.95 1.53 8.93
C TYR A 135 -21.62 1.39 10.30
N ARG A 136 -22.60 2.24 10.63
CA ARG A 136 -23.32 2.17 11.92
C ARG A 136 -24.07 0.84 12.11
N VAL A 137 -24.63 0.31 11.03
CA VAL A 137 -25.30 -1.00 11.03
C VAL A 137 -24.26 -2.12 11.19
N GLU A 138 -23.17 -2.09 10.42
CA GLU A 138 -22.08 -3.06 10.52
C GLU A 138 -21.45 -3.07 11.93
N ASN A 139 -21.29 -1.90 12.55
CA ASN A 139 -20.77 -1.81 13.91
C ASN A 139 -21.74 -2.39 14.96
N ALA A 140 -23.05 -2.11 14.86
CA ALA A 140 -24.03 -2.69 15.78
C ALA A 140 -23.99 -4.23 15.74
N VAL A 141 -23.91 -4.79 14.53
CA VAL A 141 -23.79 -6.22 14.28
C VAL A 141 -22.49 -6.77 14.88
N ASN A 142 -21.34 -6.16 14.55
CA ASN A 142 -20.03 -6.65 14.98
C ASN A 142 -19.81 -6.47 16.47
N THR A 143 -20.30 -5.39 17.09
CA THR A 143 -20.22 -5.18 18.55
C THR A 143 -20.98 -6.28 19.29
N TYR A 144 -22.21 -6.58 18.85
CA TYR A 144 -22.99 -7.68 19.43
C TYR A 144 -22.28 -9.02 19.24
N TYR A 145 -21.84 -9.33 18.02
CA TYR A 145 -21.17 -10.61 17.76
C TYR A 145 -19.87 -10.75 18.56
N ASN A 146 -19.02 -9.71 18.60
CA ASN A 146 -17.72 -9.75 19.28
C ASN A 146 -17.82 -9.88 20.80
N SER A 147 -18.93 -9.46 21.41
CA SER A 147 -19.18 -9.62 22.84
C SER A 147 -19.60 -11.04 23.24
N HIS A 148 -20.11 -11.84 22.29
CA HIS A 148 -20.59 -13.20 22.57
C HIS A 148 -19.75 -14.29 21.88
N LYS A 149 -19.14 -14.00 20.73
CA LYS A 149 -18.25 -14.86 19.92
C LYS A 149 -18.76 -16.28 19.73
N SER A 150 -20.06 -16.42 19.48
CA SER A 150 -20.72 -17.72 19.36
C SER A 150 -21.48 -17.81 18.05
N PRO A 151 -21.35 -18.92 17.30
CA PRO A 151 -22.17 -19.15 16.11
C PRO A 151 -23.68 -19.18 16.37
N PHE A 152 -24.11 -19.36 17.62
CA PHE A 152 -25.53 -19.30 17.98
C PHE A 152 -26.04 -17.86 18.12
N GLU A 153 -25.16 -16.86 18.06
CA GLU A 153 -25.48 -15.45 18.30
C GLU A 153 -25.57 -14.64 17.01
N TYR A 154 -25.41 -15.26 15.84
CA TYR A 154 -25.52 -14.58 14.55
C TYR A 154 -26.86 -13.91 14.35
N SER A 155 -27.95 -14.62 14.66
CA SER A 155 -29.30 -14.05 14.50
C SER A 155 -29.52 -12.85 15.41
N ASN A 156 -28.94 -12.85 16.61
CA ASN A 156 -29.03 -11.70 17.49
C ASN A 156 -28.18 -10.53 16.98
N ALA A 157 -26.99 -10.79 16.42
CA ALA A 157 -26.18 -9.76 15.76
C ALA A 157 -26.90 -9.16 14.54
N GLU A 158 -27.54 -9.98 13.69
CA GLU A 158 -28.35 -9.50 12.56
C GLU A 158 -29.56 -8.69 13.03
N LYS A 159 -30.23 -9.12 14.12
CA LYS A 159 -31.29 -8.36 14.77
C LYS A 159 -30.80 -6.96 15.18
N GLU A 160 -29.64 -6.83 15.80
CA GLU A 160 -29.08 -5.52 16.17
C GLU A 160 -28.83 -4.65 14.94
N GLY A 161 -28.36 -5.25 13.83
CA GLY A 161 -28.24 -4.56 12.55
C GLY A 161 -29.58 -4.04 11.99
N ILE A 162 -30.61 -4.89 11.98
CA ILE A 162 -31.95 -4.53 11.50
C ILE A 162 -32.55 -3.41 12.36
N VAL A 163 -32.49 -3.54 13.69
CA VAL A 163 -32.98 -2.54 14.63
C VAL A 163 -32.22 -1.22 14.46
N LYS A 164 -30.90 -1.29 14.26
CA LYS A 164 -30.09 -0.07 14.04
C LYS A 164 -30.47 0.64 12.76
N LEU A 165 -30.66 -0.07 11.66
CA LEU A 165 -31.11 0.54 10.40
C LEU A 165 -32.53 1.11 10.55
N GLN A 166 -33.42 0.42 11.27
CA GLN A 166 -34.79 0.89 11.51
C GLN A 166 -34.80 2.23 12.25
N SER A 167 -34.00 2.37 13.32
CA SER A 167 -33.85 3.64 14.04
C SER A 167 -33.38 4.75 13.10
N ILE A 168 -32.35 4.49 12.28
CA ILE A 168 -31.82 5.48 11.33
C ILE A 168 -32.88 5.89 10.30
N VAL A 169 -33.64 4.94 9.76
CA VAL A 169 -34.72 5.20 8.80
C VAL A 169 -35.82 6.06 9.43
N VAL A 170 -36.20 5.79 10.69
CA VAL A 170 -37.20 6.60 11.41
C VAL A 170 -36.69 8.03 11.62
N ASP A 171 -35.43 8.19 12.02
CA ASP A 171 -34.81 9.51 12.22
C ASP A 171 -34.80 10.32 10.91
N ILE A 172 -34.37 9.69 9.81
CA ILE A 172 -34.34 10.30 8.48
C ILE A 172 -35.75 10.66 8.00
N LYS A 173 -36.72 9.76 8.15
CA LYS A 173 -38.12 9.99 7.74
C LYS A 173 -38.75 11.16 8.49
N ASN A 174 -38.44 11.30 9.79
CA ASN A 174 -38.95 12.38 10.61
C ASN A 174 -38.23 13.70 10.34
N CYS A 175 -36.94 13.65 10.00
CA CYS A 175 -36.12 14.84 9.80
C CYS A 175 -36.20 15.41 8.37
N CYS A 176 -36.26 14.57 7.34
CA CYS A 176 -36.24 14.95 5.94
C CYS A 176 -37.63 15.23 5.34
N GLN A 177 -38.63 15.57 6.17
CA GLN A 177 -39.96 15.87 5.65
C GLN A 177 -39.93 17.11 4.72
N PRO A 178 -40.47 17.01 3.49
CA PRO A 178 -40.51 18.13 2.55
C PRO A 178 -41.18 19.36 3.18
N GLY A 179 -40.42 20.43 3.34
CA GLY A 179 -40.88 21.70 3.91
C GLY A 179 -40.33 22.03 5.30
N ASN A 180 -39.61 21.11 5.97
CA ASN A 180 -39.10 21.36 7.32
C ASN A 180 -37.57 21.53 7.42
N ARG A 181 -36.75 21.04 6.47
CA ARG A 181 -35.29 21.27 6.43
C ARG A 181 -34.75 21.24 4.99
N ASN A 182 -33.75 22.09 4.69
CA ASN A 182 -33.15 22.24 3.36
C ASN A 182 -31.87 21.40 3.16
N ILE A 183 -31.31 20.78 4.20
CA ILE A 183 -30.01 20.08 4.11
C ILE A 183 -29.99 18.89 5.07
N CYS A 184 -29.66 17.69 4.58
CA CYS A 184 -29.66 16.48 5.40
C CYS A 184 -28.49 16.38 6.39
N SER A 185 -27.48 17.23 6.24
CA SER A 185 -26.47 17.42 7.28
C SER A 185 -27.07 17.87 8.62
N GLN A 186 -28.20 18.62 8.61
CA GLN A 186 -28.90 19.02 9.83
C GLN A 186 -29.69 17.88 10.47
N CYS A 187 -29.92 16.79 9.75
CA CYS A 187 -30.50 15.56 10.30
C CYS A 187 -29.46 14.70 11.02
N GLU A 188 -28.17 15.00 10.85
CA GLU A 188 -27.07 14.29 11.49
C GLU A 188 -26.30 15.15 12.52
N ALA A 189 -26.31 16.48 12.38
CA ALA A 189 -25.48 17.40 13.17
C ALA A 189 -25.76 17.41 14.69
N GLU A 190 -27.01 17.25 15.13
CA GLU A 190 -27.31 17.11 16.57
C GLU A 190 -26.88 15.74 17.13
N SER A 191 -26.64 14.74 16.29
CA SER A 191 -26.40 13.37 16.77
C SER A 191 -24.95 13.04 17.09
N ILE A 192 -23.98 13.82 16.58
CA ILE A 192 -22.55 13.54 16.76
C ILE A 192 -22.06 14.09 18.11
N SER A 193 -22.32 15.38 18.37
CA SER A 193 -21.97 16.01 19.66
C SER A 193 -22.76 15.37 20.80
N ASP A 194 -24.07 15.09 20.64
CA ASP A 194 -24.86 14.41 21.67
C ASP A 194 -24.41 12.94 21.89
N TYR A 195 -24.03 12.21 20.84
CA TYR A 195 -23.43 10.87 20.98
C TYR A 195 -22.12 10.92 21.75
N MET A 196 -21.27 11.91 21.46
CA MET A 196 -20.02 12.12 22.16
C MET A 196 -20.27 12.51 23.63
N VAL A 197 -21.08 13.52 23.92
CA VAL A 197 -21.38 13.90 25.32
C VAL A 197 -22.03 12.74 26.09
N ALA A 198 -22.99 12.02 25.51
CA ALA A 198 -23.62 10.84 26.13
C ALA A 198 -22.64 9.66 26.32
N SER A 199 -21.57 9.61 25.52
CA SER A 199 -20.47 8.66 25.66
C SER A 199 -19.35 9.18 26.58
N GLY A 200 -19.56 10.26 27.34
CA GLY A 200 -18.59 10.78 28.32
C GLY A 200 -17.43 11.57 27.73
N PHE A 201 -17.68 12.35 26.68
CA PHE A 201 -16.72 13.23 26.02
C PHE A 201 -16.96 14.69 26.38
N ASP A 202 -15.88 15.44 26.61
CA ASP A 202 -15.90 16.90 26.67
C ASP A 202 -15.46 17.47 25.31
N GLU A 203 -16.30 18.30 24.68
CA GLU A 203 -15.99 18.96 23.40
C GLU A 203 -15.27 20.29 23.62
N PHE A 204 -14.20 20.55 22.87
CA PHE A 204 -13.63 21.89 22.76
C PHE A 204 -13.16 22.17 21.34
N SER A 205 -13.62 23.29 20.79
CA SER A 205 -13.20 23.77 19.48
C SER A 205 -12.09 24.80 19.64
N ILE A 206 -11.01 24.66 18.86
CA ILE A 206 -9.95 25.67 18.76
C ILE A 206 -10.17 26.44 17.46
N ASN A 207 -10.68 27.66 17.54
CA ASN A 207 -10.75 28.56 16.39
C ASN A 207 -9.40 29.26 16.22
N LEU A 208 -8.69 28.96 15.14
CA LEU A 208 -7.44 29.60 14.78
C LEU A 208 -7.71 30.81 13.87
N GLU A 209 -7.74 32.02 14.44
CA GLU A 209 -7.55 33.22 13.63
C GLU A 209 -6.06 33.39 13.27
N GLN A 210 -5.82 33.90 12.06
CA GLN A 210 -4.53 34.04 11.39
C GLN A 210 -3.39 34.58 12.28
N PRO A 211 -2.11 34.29 11.94
CA PRO A 211 -0.96 34.76 12.72
C PRO A 211 -0.82 36.28 12.59
N VAL A 212 -1.37 37.02 13.56
CA VAL A 212 -1.00 38.41 13.79
C VAL A 212 0.16 38.40 14.78
N PHE A 213 1.35 38.67 14.27
CA PHE A 213 2.53 38.90 15.10
C PHE A 213 2.24 40.04 16.09
N GLY A 214 2.15 39.68 17.37
CA GLY A 214 2.15 40.59 18.50
C GLY A 214 0.78 41.08 18.93
N GLN A 215 0.10 40.30 19.78
CA GLN A 215 -0.61 40.82 20.95
C GLN A 215 -0.96 39.68 21.93
N ASN A 216 -0.91 39.98 23.23
CA ASN A 216 -1.25 39.07 24.31
C ASN A 216 -2.73 38.67 24.22
N LEU A 217 -3.02 37.38 24.07
CA LEU A 217 -4.39 36.86 24.10
C LEU A 217 -4.85 36.61 25.54
N THR A 218 -6.05 37.10 25.84
CA THR A 218 -6.79 36.85 27.07
C THR A 218 -7.89 35.85 26.71
N PHE A 219 -7.93 34.68 27.35
CA PHE A 219 -8.96 33.67 27.12
C PHE A 219 -10.32 34.15 27.66
N GLN A 220 -11.36 34.21 26.81
CA GLN A 220 -12.75 34.36 27.26
C GLN A 220 -13.49 33.02 27.26
N ASN A 221 -14.10 32.74 28.41
CA ASN A 221 -14.89 31.56 28.77
C ASN A 221 -16.15 31.36 27.91
N SER A 222 -16.42 30.11 27.54
CA SER A 222 -17.62 29.39 28.02
C SER A 222 -17.48 27.88 27.78
N VAL A 223 -17.53 27.11 28.88
CA VAL A 223 -17.62 25.63 28.97
C VAL A 223 -16.35 24.81 28.62
N VAL A 224 -15.14 25.33 28.90
CA VAL A 224 -13.92 24.51 28.95
C VAL A 224 -13.20 24.81 30.26
N ASN A 225 -13.67 24.24 31.37
CA ASN A 225 -13.13 24.61 32.70
C ASN A 225 -12.68 23.47 33.61
N ASP A 226 -12.62 22.22 33.14
CA ASP A 226 -12.14 21.15 34.03
C ASP A 226 -10.85 20.48 33.56
N ILE A 227 -10.71 20.11 32.27
CA ILE A 227 -9.56 19.32 31.83
C ILE A 227 -8.27 20.14 31.62
N SER A 228 -8.36 21.39 31.16
CA SER A 228 -7.18 22.22 30.89
C SER A 228 -6.35 22.54 32.15
N ASN A 229 -7.00 22.61 33.32
CA ASN A 229 -6.39 22.83 34.62
C ASN A 229 -6.01 21.52 35.34
N ARG A 230 -6.33 20.36 34.77
CA ARG A 230 -5.96 19.08 35.36
C ARG A 230 -4.49 18.78 35.09
N ARG A 231 -3.85 18.35 36.17
CA ARG A 231 -2.50 17.80 36.12
C ARG A 231 -2.59 16.34 35.71
N VAL A 232 -2.01 16.01 34.57
CA VAL A 232 -1.87 14.62 34.11
C VAL A 232 -0.45 14.14 34.37
N LEU A 233 -0.30 12.87 34.73
CA LEU A 233 1.00 12.23 34.87
C LEU A 233 1.41 11.65 33.51
N VAL A 234 2.53 12.16 32.98
CA VAL A 234 3.07 11.81 31.68
C VAL A 234 4.54 11.44 31.86
N GLY A 235 4.87 10.17 31.64
CA GLY A 235 6.22 9.65 31.91
C GLY A 235 6.69 9.87 33.36
N GLY A 236 5.77 9.88 34.32
CA GLY A 236 6.04 10.16 35.74
C GLY A 236 6.09 11.64 36.13
N ASN A 237 5.99 12.57 35.16
CA ASN A 237 5.98 14.00 35.41
C ASN A 237 4.55 14.56 35.42
N SER A 238 4.24 15.41 36.39
CA SER A 238 2.95 16.12 36.47
C SER A 238 2.98 17.35 35.56
N ILE A 239 2.19 17.32 34.49
CA ILE A 239 2.07 18.44 33.54
C ILE A 239 0.64 19.00 33.55
N LEU A 240 0.50 20.31 33.35
CA LEU A 240 -0.80 20.93 33.15
C LEU A 240 -1.22 20.68 31.69
N LEU A 241 -2.29 19.91 31.50
CA LEU A 241 -2.66 19.43 30.17
C LEU A 241 -2.94 20.61 29.21
N GLY A 242 -3.58 21.67 29.67
CA GLY A 242 -3.86 22.86 28.86
C GLY A 242 -2.61 23.59 28.35
N GLU A 243 -1.59 23.80 29.20
CA GLU A 243 -0.33 24.45 28.79
C GLU A 243 0.43 23.61 27.76
N TYR A 244 0.43 22.30 27.95
CA TYR A 244 1.09 21.36 27.09
C TYR A 244 0.46 21.32 25.69
N LEU A 245 -0.87 21.25 25.62
CA LEU A 245 -1.62 21.26 24.36
C LEU A 245 -1.44 22.60 23.63
N ASN A 246 -1.37 23.70 24.35
CA ASN A 246 -1.12 25.01 23.77
C ASN A 246 0.32 25.11 23.18
N SER A 247 1.32 24.52 23.84
CA SER A 247 2.67 24.40 23.29
C SER A 247 2.70 23.55 22.02
N PHE A 248 1.98 22.43 22.03
CA PHE A 248 1.86 21.51 20.89
C PHE A 248 1.29 22.19 19.64
N VAL A 249 0.20 22.97 19.79
CA VAL A 249 -0.43 23.69 18.68
C VAL A 249 0.49 24.78 18.12
N ASN A 250 1.21 25.50 18.98
CA ASN A 250 2.12 26.57 18.56
C ASN A 250 3.37 26.04 17.81
N GLU A 251 3.87 24.86 18.18
CA GLU A 251 5.08 24.27 17.57
C GLU A 251 4.83 23.67 16.18
N LEU A 252 3.61 23.18 15.90
CA LEU A 252 3.30 22.62 14.58
C LEU A 252 3.36 23.64 13.45
N ASN A 253 3.25 24.95 13.76
CA ASN A 253 3.47 26.10 12.86
C ASN A 253 2.91 25.92 11.43
N ALA A 254 1.81 25.19 11.32
CA ALA A 254 1.18 24.77 10.08
C ALA A 254 -0.33 25.01 10.20
N ASN A 255 -0.94 25.48 9.10
CA ASN A 255 -2.39 25.67 9.02
C ASN A 255 -3.08 24.31 8.90
N VAL A 256 -3.11 23.56 9.99
CA VAL A 256 -3.73 22.24 10.09
C VAL A 256 -5.00 22.41 10.90
N ASP A 257 -6.15 22.08 10.30
CA ASP A 257 -7.42 22.04 11.01
C ASP A 257 -7.44 20.83 11.95
N LEU A 258 -7.16 21.09 13.22
CA LEU A 258 -6.92 20.08 14.24
C LEU A 258 -7.95 20.18 15.36
N GLY A 259 -8.76 19.14 15.49
CA GLY A 259 -9.60 18.89 16.64
C GLY A 259 -8.85 18.11 17.71
N LEU A 260 -9.18 18.37 18.96
CA LEU A 260 -8.62 17.62 20.06
C LEU A 260 -9.72 17.17 21.01
N ILE A 261 -9.68 15.89 21.36
CA ILE A 261 -10.75 15.27 22.14
C ILE A 261 -10.11 14.49 23.29
N VAL A 262 -10.64 14.68 24.49
CA VAL A 262 -10.15 14.02 25.70
C VAL A 262 -11.33 13.30 26.36
N THR A 263 -11.15 12.05 26.77
CA THR A 263 -12.19 11.24 27.41
C THR A 263 -11.61 10.37 28.52
N SER A 264 -12.40 10.04 29.54
CA SER A 264 -12.07 8.97 30.51
C SER A 264 -12.89 7.70 30.28
N ASN A 265 -13.72 7.64 29.23
CA ASN A 265 -14.59 6.50 28.97
C ASN A 265 -13.82 5.32 28.35
N LEU A 266 -13.72 4.21 29.08
CA LEU A 266 -12.99 3.00 28.68
C LEU A 266 -13.56 2.32 27.42
N ASN A 267 -14.86 2.47 27.17
CA ASN A 267 -15.52 1.89 25.99
C ASN A 267 -15.04 2.54 24.69
N PHE A 268 -14.50 3.75 24.77
CA PHE A 268 -13.97 4.48 23.62
C PHE A 268 -12.73 3.86 23.00
N CYS A 269 -11.85 3.30 23.83
CA CYS A 269 -10.65 2.63 23.36
C CYS A 269 -10.97 1.47 22.41
N GLN A 270 -12.19 0.92 22.52
CA GLN A 270 -12.70 -0.21 21.74
C GLN A 270 -13.39 0.19 20.42
N LEU A 271 -13.70 1.49 20.22
CA LEU A 271 -14.28 1.98 18.96
C LEU A 271 -13.24 1.97 17.82
N HIS A 272 -13.65 1.60 16.60
CA HIS A 272 -12.78 1.52 15.42
C HIS A 272 -12.42 2.93 14.87
N THR A 273 -11.32 3.06 14.14
CA THR A 273 -10.85 4.37 13.61
C THR A 273 -11.92 5.10 12.78
N ARG A 274 -12.69 4.38 11.97
CA ARG A 274 -13.78 4.94 11.12
C ARG A 274 -14.97 5.50 11.91
N GLU A 275 -15.24 4.96 13.09
CA GLU A 275 -16.25 5.46 14.03
C GLU A 275 -15.91 6.88 14.45
N LEU A 276 -14.63 7.13 14.65
CA LEU A 276 -14.09 8.36 15.20
C LEU A 276 -13.87 9.41 14.11
N GLU A 277 -13.56 8.98 12.89
CA GLU A 277 -13.52 9.83 11.68
C GLU A 277 -14.86 10.52 11.43
N ALA A 278 -15.97 9.76 11.59
CA ALA A 278 -17.32 10.24 11.35
C ALA A 278 -17.84 11.23 12.41
N LEU A 279 -17.16 11.37 13.55
CA LEU A 279 -17.64 12.14 14.69
C LEU A 279 -16.94 13.50 14.87
N SER A 280 -15.94 13.83 14.05
CA SER A 280 -15.28 15.12 14.15
C SER A 280 -15.61 16.02 12.98
N ASN A 281 -15.73 17.33 13.25
CA ASN A 281 -15.83 18.38 12.24
C ASN A 281 -14.46 18.90 11.77
N HIS A 282 -13.36 18.44 12.38
CA HIS A 282 -12.00 18.84 12.05
C HIS A 282 -11.32 17.85 11.12
N LYS A 283 -10.51 18.36 10.17
CA LYS A 283 -9.77 17.53 9.21
C LYS A 283 -8.86 16.50 9.89
N TYR A 284 -8.19 16.87 10.98
CA TYR A 284 -7.36 15.98 11.80
C TYR A 284 -7.82 16.02 13.25
N ASN A 285 -7.73 14.90 13.95
CA ASN A 285 -8.18 14.78 15.33
C ASN A 285 -7.21 13.96 16.15
N ILE A 286 -6.88 14.48 17.33
CA ILE A 286 -6.09 13.76 18.32
C ILE A 286 -6.99 13.44 19.50
N TRP A 287 -6.92 12.19 19.95
CA TRP A 287 -7.80 11.67 20.98
C TRP A 287 -6.94 11.18 22.13
N PHE A 288 -7.17 11.69 23.33
CA PHE A 288 -6.54 11.23 24.56
C PHE A 288 -7.57 10.53 25.44
N HIS A 289 -7.31 9.27 25.81
CA HIS A 289 -8.03 8.61 26.88
C HIS A 289 -7.27 8.73 28.21
N LEU A 290 -7.94 9.26 29.24
CA LEU A 290 -7.42 9.42 30.59
C LEU A 290 -7.89 8.27 31.48
N ASP A 291 -6.96 7.55 32.11
CA ASP A 291 -7.30 6.62 33.18
C ASP A 291 -7.66 7.37 34.45
N GLU A 292 -8.86 7.13 34.97
CA GLU A 292 -9.20 7.53 36.33
C GLU A 292 -8.68 6.49 37.34
N ASN A 293 -7.68 6.89 38.11
CA ASN A 293 -7.39 6.28 39.40
C ASN A 293 -7.79 7.27 40.50
N GLU A 294 -8.17 6.78 41.68
CA GLU A 294 -8.86 7.51 42.78
C GLU A 294 -8.34 8.92 43.14
N ASN A 295 -7.15 9.33 42.71
CA ASN A 295 -6.63 10.70 42.86
C ASN A 295 -5.79 11.25 41.68
N ASN A 296 -5.63 10.54 40.55
CA ASN A 296 -4.75 10.96 39.44
C ASN A 296 -5.22 10.45 38.07
N TYR A 297 -4.96 11.24 37.03
CA TYR A 297 -5.16 10.87 35.63
C TYR A 297 -3.83 10.45 34.99
N SER A 298 -3.81 9.31 34.30
CA SER A 298 -2.66 8.88 33.48
C SER A 298 -3.04 8.66 32.02
N ILE A 299 -2.10 8.95 31.13
CA ILE A 299 -2.20 8.68 29.68
C ILE A 299 -1.17 7.61 29.33
N SER A 300 -1.59 6.53 28.68
CA SER A 300 -0.68 5.51 28.11
C SER A 300 -0.62 5.62 26.59
N LYS A 301 0.39 5.00 25.98
CA LYS A 301 0.56 5.00 24.51
C LYS A 301 -0.65 4.39 23.79
N GLU A 302 -1.25 3.35 24.35
CA GLU A 302 -2.42 2.68 23.77
C GLU A 302 -3.70 3.54 23.81
N LYS A 303 -3.64 4.68 24.50
CA LYS A 303 -4.77 5.58 24.79
C LYS A 303 -4.74 6.86 23.98
N ILE A 304 -3.88 6.90 22.96
CA ILE A 304 -3.79 8.03 22.03
C ILE A 304 -4.15 7.52 20.64
N LYS A 305 -5.19 8.10 20.04
CA LYS A 305 -5.55 7.86 18.64
C LYS A 305 -5.45 9.16 17.86
N ILE A 306 -4.92 9.09 16.64
CA ILE A 306 -4.86 10.24 15.72
C ILE A 306 -5.55 9.83 14.43
N ILE A 307 -6.44 10.71 13.96
CA ILE A 307 -7.47 10.36 13.00
C ILE A 307 -7.66 11.51 12.03
N SER A 308 -7.63 11.24 10.73
CA SER A 308 -7.94 12.22 9.69
C SER A 308 -9.29 11.89 9.06
N GLN A 309 -10.11 12.91 8.77
CA GLN A 309 -11.37 12.72 8.04
C GLN A 309 -11.15 12.12 6.65
N ASP A 310 -10.03 12.49 6.04
CA ASP A 310 -9.63 12.01 4.74
C ASP A 310 -8.59 10.89 4.91
N ASP A 311 -8.78 9.78 4.19
CA ASP A 311 -7.82 8.67 4.11
C ASP A 311 -6.90 8.82 2.89
N THR A 312 -6.61 10.06 2.48
CA THR A 312 -5.57 10.26 1.45
C THR A 312 -4.23 9.99 2.09
N ALA A 313 -3.28 9.46 1.34
CA ALA A 313 -2.00 9.20 1.96
C ALA A 313 -1.19 10.48 2.26
N PHE A 314 -1.62 11.68 1.84
CA PHE A 314 -1.14 12.94 2.41
C PHE A 314 -1.57 13.07 3.87
N ASP A 315 -2.85 12.81 4.15
CA ASP A 315 -3.42 12.81 5.50
C ASP A 315 -2.86 11.69 6.36
N GLN A 316 -2.58 10.56 5.70
CA GLN A 316 -1.72 9.46 6.13
C GLN A 316 -0.51 9.93 6.93
N GLY A 317 0.42 10.59 6.25
CA GLY A 317 1.67 10.98 6.91
C GLY A 317 1.59 12.28 7.69
N ILE A 318 0.53 13.10 7.55
CA ILE A 318 0.20 14.08 8.59
C ILE A 318 -0.19 13.37 9.89
N ASN A 319 -1.05 12.35 9.86
CA ASN A 319 -1.39 11.55 11.05
C ASN A 319 -0.17 10.89 11.66
N PHE A 320 0.71 10.32 10.83
CA PHE A 320 1.95 9.72 11.31
C PHE A 320 2.87 10.77 11.97
N ALA A 321 3.07 11.93 11.34
CA ALA A 321 3.87 13.02 11.89
C ALA A 321 3.31 13.53 13.23
N LEU A 322 1.99 13.73 13.30
CA LEU A 322 1.28 14.11 14.52
C LEU A 322 1.47 13.03 15.61
N THR A 323 1.38 11.75 15.27
CA THR A 323 1.47 10.62 16.24
C THR A 323 2.86 10.56 16.85
N SER A 324 3.84 10.58 15.97
CA SER A 324 5.25 10.63 16.25
C SER A 324 5.63 11.78 17.18
N PHE A 325 5.14 12.99 16.87
CA PHE A 325 5.37 14.17 17.70
C PHE A 325 4.70 14.07 19.07
N VAL A 326 3.43 13.65 19.13
CA VAL A 326 2.69 13.45 20.39
C VAL A 326 3.41 12.46 21.28
N TYR A 327 3.86 11.33 20.75
CA TYR A 327 4.57 10.32 21.53
C TYR A 327 5.93 10.80 22.05
N GLN A 328 6.70 11.50 21.23
CA GLN A 328 7.99 12.07 21.63
C GLN A 328 7.80 13.06 22.77
N LYS A 329 6.87 14.01 22.61
CA LYS A 329 6.66 15.08 23.58
C LYS A 329 6.04 14.56 24.88
N LEU A 330 5.25 13.49 24.84
CA LEU A 330 4.67 12.89 26.05
C LEU A 330 5.64 11.91 26.73
N ASN A 331 6.86 11.76 26.20
CA ASN A 331 7.84 10.80 26.73
C ASN A 331 7.22 9.39 26.91
N LEU A 332 6.25 9.03 26.07
CA LEU A 332 5.53 7.74 26.12
C LEU A 332 6.29 6.65 25.37
N THR A 333 7.48 6.96 24.89
CA THR A 333 8.29 6.07 24.12
C THR A 333 9.21 5.26 25.03
N GLY A 334 8.98 3.95 25.12
CA GLY A 334 10.05 2.97 25.33
C GLY A 334 11.04 2.87 24.14
N ILE A 335 10.89 3.76 23.15
CA ILE A 335 11.70 3.92 21.94
C ILE A 335 12.31 5.32 21.99
N THR A 336 13.51 5.47 22.53
CA THR A 336 14.25 6.72 22.37
C THR A 336 14.52 6.94 20.88
N PHE A 337 13.79 7.85 20.23
CA PHE A 337 14.24 8.44 18.98
C PHE A 337 15.45 9.30 19.32
N SER A 338 16.61 8.87 18.85
CA SER A 338 17.89 9.47 19.25
C SER A 338 18.05 10.89 18.70
N THR A 339 17.35 11.22 17.60
CA THR A 339 17.31 12.56 17.01
C THR A 339 16.01 12.85 16.23
N GLU A 340 15.75 14.14 15.95
CA GLU A 340 14.66 14.64 15.09
C GLU A 340 14.68 14.06 13.65
N ASN A 341 15.83 13.53 13.21
CA ASN A 341 15.99 12.88 11.91
C ASN A 341 15.37 11.47 11.85
N ASP A 342 15.28 10.77 12.98
CA ASP A 342 14.73 9.41 13.04
C ASP A 342 13.21 9.42 12.78
N LEU A 343 12.53 10.49 13.26
CA LEU A 343 11.11 10.74 13.05
C LEU A 343 10.78 11.00 11.57
N SER A 344 11.62 11.80 10.92
CA SER A 344 11.52 12.12 9.50
C SER A 344 11.67 10.88 8.62
N SER A 345 12.55 9.96 9.02
CA SER A 345 12.75 8.67 8.34
C SER A 345 11.51 7.77 8.46
N GLU A 346 10.94 7.61 9.65
CA GLU A 346 9.75 6.76 9.80
C GLU A 346 8.49 7.40 9.17
N ILE A 347 8.38 8.74 9.15
CA ILE A 347 7.34 9.47 8.39
C ILE A 347 7.45 9.10 6.91
N SER A 348 8.67 9.10 6.37
CA SER A 348 8.96 8.73 4.98
C SER A 348 8.62 7.26 4.68
N ASP A 349 8.88 6.34 5.61
CA ASP A 349 8.57 4.91 5.47
C ASP A 349 7.06 4.60 5.59
N PHE A 350 6.32 5.39 6.37
CA PHE A 350 4.88 5.30 6.48
C PHE A 350 4.19 5.73 5.17
N PHE A 351 4.58 6.88 4.61
CA PHE A 351 4.08 7.34 3.30
C PHE A 351 4.35 6.33 2.18
N ALA A 352 5.43 5.56 2.27
CA ALA A 352 5.72 4.49 1.32
C ALA A 352 4.66 3.38 1.35
N ASN A 353 4.09 3.02 2.50
CA ASN A 353 3.23 1.83 2.61
C ASN A 353 1.77 2.02 2.19
N VAL A 354 1.24 3.25 2.15
CA VAL A 354 -0.22 3.46 2.07
C VAL A 354 -0.78 3.83 0.67
N TYR A 355 0.04 4.23 -0.31
CA TYR A 355 -0.43 4.60 -1.67
C TYR A 355 -0.79 3.42 -2.63
N GLY A 356 -1.12 2.23 -2.13
CA GLY A 356 -1.95 1.24 -2.84
C GLY A 356 -1.29 0.31 -3.89
N GLY A 357 -1.13 -0.96 -3.50
CA GLY A 357 -1.48 -2.13 -4.34
C GLY A 357 -0.55 -2.55 -5.49
N ILE A 358 0.44 -1.76 -5.85
CA ILE A 358 1.66 -2.23 -6.51
C ILE A 358 2.73 -1.92 -5.49
N ASP A 359 3.42 -2.93 -4.94
CA ASP A 359 4.44 -2.72 -3.90
C ASP A 359 5.33 -1.50 -4.25
N PRO A 360 5.14 -0.35 -3.58
CA PRO A 360 5.73 0.93 -3.98
C PRO A 360 7.24 0.95 -3.75
N VAL A 361 7.74 -0.07 -3.06
CA VAL A 361 9.15 -0.33 -2.81
C VAL A 361 9.70 -1.36 -3.79
N THR A 362 8.89 -1.95 -4.70
CA THR A 362 9.49 -2.65 -5.83
C THR A 362 10.39 -1.65 -6.53
N PRO A 363 11.66 -2.00 -6.76
CA PRO A 363 12.56 -1.07 -7.41
C PRO A 363 12.05 -0.63 -8.81
N GLN A 364 11.09 -1.36 -9.41
CA GLN A 364 10.35 -0.93 -10.62
C GLN A 364 9.41 0.25 -10.37
N ASN A 365 8.65 0.26 -9.27
CA ASN A 365 7.73 1.35 -8.98
C ASN A 365 8.46 2.62 -8.57
N ILE A 366 9.53 2.48 -7.77
CA ILE A 366 10.41 3.61 -7.44
C ILE A 366 10.97 4.19 -8.74
N ALA A 367 11.49 3.32 -9.61
CA ALA A 367 12.00 3.69 -10.93
C ALA A 367 10.96 4.41 -11.81
N ASP A 368 9.75 3.87 -11.94
CA ASP A 368 8.66 4.43 -12.75
C ASP A 368 8.25 5.83 -12.23
N ASN A 369 8.44 6.09 -10.94
CA ASN A 369 8.09 7.35 -10.30
C ASN A 369 9.20 8.41 -10.33
N LEU A 370 10.47 8.07 -10.63
CA LEU A 370 11.62 8.99 -10.58
C LEU A 370 11.44 10.28 -11.42
N TRP A 371 10.53 10.30 -12.38
CA TRP A 371 10.34 11.42 -13.31
C TRP A 371 8.91 11.96 -13.41
N ASN A 372 8.03 11.59 -12.49
CA ASN A 372 6.62 12.03 -12.51
C ASN A 372 6.48 13.55 -12.37
N TYR A 373 7.29 14.16 -11.50
CA TYR A 373 7.26 15.59 -11.20
C TYR A 373 8.15 16.45 -12.10
N GLN A 374 8.82 15.83 -13.08
CA GLN A 374 9.81 16.52 -13.90
C GLN A 374 9.27 16.94 -15.26
N PRO A 375 9.51 18.21 -15.66
CA PRO A 375 9.41 18.62 -17.04
C PRO A 375 10.36 17.80 -17.93
N LYS A 376 9.81 17.31 -19.05
CA LYS A 376 10.49 16.40 -19.98
C LYS A 376 11.04 17.18 -21.17
N ILE A 377 12.34 17.04 -21.46
CA ILE A 377 12.99 17.65 -22.63
C ILE A 377 12.98 16.70 -23.80
N ASP A 378 12.70 17.23 -25.00
CA ASP A 378 12.81 16.46 -26.24
C ASP A 378 14.24 16.52 -26.78
N MET A 379 14.99 15.44 -26.58
CA MET A 379 16.38 15.32 -27.02
C MET A 379 16.54 15.27 -28.53
N SER A 380 15.49 15.04 -29.31
CA SER A 380 15.60 15.12 -30.78
C SER A 380 15.92 16.52 -31.30
N LYS A 381 15.79 17.55 -30.44
CA LYS A 381 16.16 18.94 -30.72
C LYS A 381 17.60 19.29 -30.36
N ALA A 382 18.34 18.36 -29.73
CA ALA A 382 19.75 18.57 -29.45
C ALA A 382 20.55 18.68 -30.78
N PRO A 383 21.71 19.37 -30.79
CA PRO A 383 22.52 19.55 -31.99
C PRO A 383 22.77 18.22 -32.70
N GLU A 384 22.64 18.19 -34.03
CA GLU A 384 22.77 16.97 -34.83
C GLU A 384 24.12 16.27 -34.65
N SER A 385 25.17 17.02 -34.32
CA SER A 385 26.51 16.52 -34.02
C SER A 385 26.63 15.81 -32.66
N SER A 386 25.55 15.76 -31.87
CA SER A 386 25.55 15.09 -30.57
C SER A 386 25.69 13.57 -30.72
N PRO A 387 26.40 12.89 -29.80
CA PRO A 387 26.40 11.43 -29.73
C PRO A 387 24.96 10.88 -29.68
N LYS A 388 24.71 9.71 -30.26
CA LYS A 388 23.38 9.08 -30.27
C LYS A 388 23.33 7.87 -29.34
N ASN A 389 22.16 7.58 -28.79
CA ASN A 389 21.89 6.35 -28.05
C ASN A 389 21.58 5.17 -29.00
N SER A 390 21.27 4.00 -28.44
CA SER A 390 20.94 2.77 -29.17
C SER A 390 19.72 2.91 -30.10
N LEU A 391 18.81 3.86 -29.84
CA LEU A 391 17.65 4.17 -30.68
C LEU A 391 17.91 5.34 -31.65
N GLY A 392 19.16 5.80 -31.78
CA GLY A 392 19.53 6.88 -32.70
C GLY A 392 19.13 8.29 -32.23
N VAL A 393 18.70 8.45 -30.97
CA VAL A 393 18.35 9.76 -30.38
C VAL A 393 19.61 10.41 -29.80
N GLN A 394 19.76 11.72 -29.99
CA GLN A 394 20.87 12.50 -29.44
C GLN A 394 20.94 12.41 -27.91
N ARG A 395 22.15 12.22 -27.36
CA ARG A 395 22.47 12.05 -25.94
C ARG A 395 23.49 13.12 -25.52
N ASN A 396 22.99 14.33 -25.26
CA ASN A 396 23.81 15.50 -24.93
C ASN A 396 23.36 16.15 -23.61
N GLY A 397 23.94 15.70 -22.49
CA GLY A 397 23.59 16.20 -21.16
C GLY A 397 23.84 17.70 -20.96
N ARG A 398 24.90 18.26 -21.57
CA ARG A 398 25.20 19.70 -21.48
C ARG A 398 24.11 20.54 -22.14
N TRP A 399 23.70 20.13 -23.35
CA TRP A 399 22.59 20.78 -24.04
C TRP A 399 21.27 20.61 -23.26
N PHE A 400 20.99 19.40 -22.76
CA PHE A 400 19.80 19.11 -21.96
C PHE A 400 19.64 20.08 -20.79
N PHE A 401 20.67 20.27 -19.96
CA PHE A 401 20.56 21.16 -18.80
C PHE A 401 20.46 22.64 -19.18
N LYS A 402 21.13 23.06 -20.26
CA LYS A 402 20.96 24.43 -20.81
C LYS A 402 19.53 24.67 -21.29
N GLU A 403 18.92 23.68 -21.95
CA GLU A 403 17.51 23.75 -22.34
C GLU A 403 16.58 23.76 -21.12
N ARG A 404 16.90 23.01 -20.05
CA ARG A 404 16.12 23.09 -18.80
C ARG A 404 16.14 24.50 -18.19
N LEU A 405 17.23 25.26 -18.33
CA LEU A 405 17.31 26.65 -17.85
C LEU A 405 16.47 27.64 -18.69
N THR A 406 16.13 27.32 -19.94
CA THR A 406 15.31 28.18 -20.80
C THR A 406 13.81 27.98 -20.56
N MET A 407 13.42 26.88 -19.89
CA MET A 407 12.03 26.61 -19.51
C MET A 407 11.51 27.63 -18.48
N GLN A 408 10.19 27.82 -18.46
CA GLN A 408 9.50 28.86 -17.69
C GLN A 408 9.69 28.72 -16.16
N ASP A 409 9.97 27.51 -15.68
CA ASP A 409 10.22 27.21 -14.27
C ASP A 409 11.71 27.21 -13.93
N LYS A 410 12.31 28.40 -13.84
CA LYS A 410 13.68 28.56 -13.31
C LYS A 410 13.76 28.34 -11.80
N SER A 411 12.62 28.30 -11.10
CA SER A 411 12.57 28.20 -9.63
C SER A 411 13.08 26.87 -9.09
N MET A 412 13.26 25.87 -9.95
CA MET A 412 13.82 24.57 -9.57
C MET A 412 15.35 24.53 -9.44
N TRP A 413 16.06 25.61 -9.81
CA TRP A 413 17.53 25.65 -9.78
C TRP A 413 18.01 26.71 -8.79
N SER A 414 18.87 26.30 -7.85
CA SER A 414 19.62 27.26 -7.03
C SER A 414 20.58 28.08 -7.91
N GLN A 415 21.04 29.22 -7.38
CA GLN A 415 22.04 30.04 -8.06
C GLN A 415 23.33 29.27 -8.35
N GLU A 416 23.75 28.38 -7.45
CA GLU A 416 24.91 27.52 -7.66
C GLU A 416 24.69 26.61 -8.88
N ASN A 417 23.55 25.93 -8.93
CA ASN A 417 23.21 25.04 -10.05
C ASN A 417 23.10 25.79 -11.39
N ILE A 418 22.57 27.02 -11.39
CA ILE A 418 22.55 27.88 -12.58
C ILE A 418 23.98 28.14 -13.09
N ILE A 419 24.91 28.50 -12.19
CA ILE A 419 26.32 28.74 -12.54
C ILE A 419 26.97 27.47 -13.10
N ARG A 420 26.75 26.32 -12.46
CA ARG A 420 27.27 25.02 -12.93
C ARG A 420 26.81 24.73 -14.35
N ILE A 421 25.51 24.87 -14.63
CA ILE A 421 24.95 24.61 -15.96
C ILE A 421 25.50 25.60 -17.01
N GLN A 422 25.62 26.88 -16.66
CA GLN A 422 26.23 27.89 -17.54
C GLN A 422 27.68 27.54 -17.90
N ASN A 423 28.43 26.98 -16.95
CA ASN A 423 29.80 26.49 -17.13
C ASN A 423 29.90 25.09 -17.81
N ASN A 424 28.79 24.55 -18.32
CA ASN A 424 28.71 23.19 -18.89
C ASN A 424 29.02 22.06 -17.91
N GLU A 425 28.86 22.30 -16.61
CA GLU A 425 28.93 21.29 -15.58
C GLU A 425 27.55 20.70 -15.28
N ALA A 426 27.53 19.46 -14.79
CA ALA A 426 26.30 18.87 -14.26
C ALA A 426 25.87 19.61 -12.98
N PRO A 427 24.58 19.94 -12.83
CA PRO A 427 24.04 20.43 -11.56
C PRO A 427 24.11 19.33 -10.50
N ARG A 428 23.95 19.70 -9.23
CA ARG A 428 23.94 18.82 -8.07
C ARG A 428 22.55 18.78 -7.42
N VAL A 429 22.26 17.71 -6.69
CA VAL A 429 21.04 17.59 -5.88
C VAL A 429 21.14 18.56 -4.70
N ASP A 430 20.31 19.61 -4.70
CA ASP A 430 20.19 20.59 -3.62
C ASP A 430 18.75 20.77 -3.16
N GLN A 431 18.56 21.49 -2.05
CA GLN A 431 17.24 21.72 -1.46
C GLN A 431 16.29 22.41 -2.42
N THR A 432 16.77 23.37 -3.24
CA THR A 432 15.94 24.04 -4.26
C THR A 432 15.40 23.05 -5.29
N TRP A 433 16.23 22.12 -5.74
CA TRP A 433 15.82 21.08 -6.67
C TRP A 433 14.91 20.02 -6.00
N LEU A 434 15.21 19.62 -4.76
CA LEU A 434 14.42 18.64 -4.00
C LEU A 434 13.01 19.13 -3.68
N LEU A 435 12.81 20.43 -3.44
CA LEU A 435 11.46 21.02 -3.27
C LEU A 435 10.54 20.78 -4.48
N LYS A 436 11.11 20.57 -5.67
CA LYS A 436 10.37 20.25 -6.89
C LYS A 436 10.43 18.76 -7.25
N ASN A 437 11.27 17.98 -6.57
CA ASN A 437 11.57 16.57 -6.87
C ASN A 437 11.70 15.77 -5.56
N PRO A 438 10.65 15.74 -4.70
CA PRO A 438 10.75 15.21 -3.34
C PRO A 438 11.08 13.72 -3.28
N ASN A 439 10.74 12.96 -4.33
CA ASN A 439 11.02 11.53 -4.44
C ASN A 439 12.51 11.18 -4.67
N HIS A 440 13.42 12.15 -4.55
CA HIS A 440 14.86 11.97 -4.69
C HIS A 440 15.65 12.35 -3.43
N ILE A 441 14.95 12.57 -2.31
CA ILE A 441 15.58 13.03 -1.06
C ILE A 441 16.67 12.07 -0.55
N GLU A 442 16.48 10.76 -0.74
CA GLU A 442 17.47 9.73 -0.37
C GLU A 442 18.80 9.83 -1.14
N PHE A 443 18.80 10.57 -2.26
CA PHE A 443 19.93 10.78 -3.16
C PHE A 443 20.55 12.17 -3.07
N GLU A 444 20.27 12.96 -2.02
CA GLU A 444 20.88 14.28 -1.84
C GLU A 444 22.41 14.18 -1.80
N PHE A 445 22.94 13.21 -1.05
CA PHE A 445 24.36 13.05 -0.80
C PHE A 445 24.92 11.74 -1.37
N LYS A 446 26.21 11.76 -1.72
CA LYS A 446 26.97 10.55 -2.05
C LYS A 446 27.22 9.77 -0.76
N LYS A 447 26.99 8.46 -0.83
CA LYS A 447 27.25 7.53 0.26
C LYS A 447 28.40 6.59 -0.11
N ASP A 448 29.15 6.12 0.88
CA ASP A 448 30.08 5.00 0.71
C ASP A 448 29.33 3.66 0.66
N ALA A 449 30.07 2.55 0.52
CA ALA A 449 29.49 1.21 0.48
C ALA A 449 28.82 0.77 1.80
N SER A 450 29.03 1.50 2.90
CA SER A 450 28.40 1.26 4.20
C SER A 450 27.24 2.21 4.45
N GLY A 451 26.82 2.99 3.45
CA GLY A 451 25.72 3.95 3.54
C GLY A 451 26.07 5.29 4.19
N ASN A 452 27.33 5.53 4.59
CA ASN A 452 27.72 6.78 5.24
C ASN A 452 27.91 7.91 4.23
N ILE A 453 27.49 9.12 4.59
CA ILE A 453 27.68 10.32 3.76
C ILE A 453 29.17 10.61 3.57
N LEU A 454 29.58 10.79 2.31
CA LEU A 454 30.93 11.22 1.96
C LEU A 454 31.10 12.72 2.21
N TYR A 455 32.26 13.12 2.73
CA TYR A 455 32.62 14.52 2.95
C TYR A 455 33.85 14.91 2.12
N GLU A 456 33.82 16.11 1.53
CA GLU A 456 34.95 16.72 0.83
C GLU A 456 35.13 18.13 1.39
N ASN A 457 36.33 18.46 1.89
CA ASN A 457 36.62 19.72 2.56
C ASN A 457 35.66 20.04 3.74
N GLY A 458 35.27 19.00 4.50
CA GLY A 458 34.36 19.13 5.63
C GLY A 458 32.90 19.40 5.28
N GLN A 459 32.52 19.29 4.00
CA GLN A 459 31.15 19.45 3.53
C GLN A 459 30.63 18.16 2.89
N PRO A 460 29.36 17.80 3.08
CA PRO A 460 28.80 16.59 2.51
C PRO A 460 28.75 16.68 0.98
N VAL A 461 29.19 15.62 0.30
CA VAL A 461 29.32 15.60 -1.15
C VAL A 461 27.96 15.34 -1.79
N ARG A 462 27.35 16.37 -2.36
CA ARG A 462 26.07 16.25 -3.08
C ARG A 462 26.21 15.44 -4.37
N GLN A 463 25.20 14.63 -4.69
CA GLN A 463 25.18 13.86 -5.93
C GLN A 463 25.06 14.76 -7.16
N LYS A 464 25.61 14.32 -8.30
CA LYS A 464 25.41 14.98 -9.59
C LYS A 464 24.06 14.55 -10.16
N LEU A 465 23.37 15.49 -10.80
CA LEU A 465 22.22 15.19 -11.64
C LEU A 465 22.73 14.81 -13.04
N ILE A 466 22.16 13.75 -13.59
CA ILE A 466 22.43 13.28 -14.95
C ILE A 466 21.15 13.26 -15.77
N HIS A 467 21.28 13.57 -17.06
CA HIS A 467 20.17 13.39 -17.99
C HIS A 467 19.91 11.90 -18.21
N HIS A 468 18.65 11.50 -18.12
CA HIS A 468 18.19 10.13 -18.33
C HIS A 468 17.14 10.11 -19.45
N HIS A 469 17.27 9.18 -20.40
CA HIS A 469 16.30 8.96 -21.47
C HIS A 469 15.22 7.98 -21.01
N ILE A 470 13.99 8.48 -20.87
CA ILE A 470 12.83 7.64 -20.51
C ILE A 470 12.63 6.61 -21.63
N ASP A 471 12.70 5.33 -21.28
CA ASP A 471 12.57 4.20 -22.21
C ASP A 471 13.53 4.26 -23.42
N HIS A 472 14.70 4.88 -23.23
CA HIS A 472 15.69 5.20 -24.29
C HIS A 472 15.14 6.13 -25.40
N GLY A 473 13.94 6.67 -25.21
CA GLY A 473 13.22 7.47 -26.18
C GLY A 473 13.73 8.90 -26.33
N LYS A 474 12.91 9.72 -26.98
CA LYS A 474 13.21 11.14 -27.24
C LYS A 474 13.07 12.03 -26.00
N LYS A 475 12.36 11.58 -24.97
CA LYS A 475 12.10 12.38 -23.76
C LYS A 475 13.16 12.11 -22.69
N CYS A 476 13.69 13.19 -22.12
CA CYS A 476 14.68 13.15 -21.05
C CYS A 476 14.28 13.96 -19.82
N VAL A 477 14.83 13.53 -18.68
CA VAL A 477 14.66 14.10 -17.34
C VAL A 477 15.99 14.10 -16.58
N ALA A 478 16.07 14.84 -15.48
CA ALA A 478 17.27 14.94 -14.66
C ALA A 478 17.12 14.04 -13.43
N ILE A 479 17.95 13.01 -13.26
CA ILE A 479 17.90 12.18 -12.05
C ILE A 479 19.27 12.15 -11.36
N PRO A 480 19.33 11.94 -10.04
CA PRO A 480 20.58 11.73 -9.32
C PRO A 480 21.36 10.54 -9.89
N GLU A 481 22.69 10.66 -9.92
CA GLU A 481 23.61 9.60 -10.36
C GLU A 481 23.39 8.27 -9.60
N GLY A 482 23.13 8.35 -8.29
CA GLY A 482 22.83 7.21 -7.44
C GLY A 482 21.50 6.54 -7.82
N ALA A 483 20.43 7.32 -7.98
CA ALA A 483 19.13 6.82 -8.42
C ALA A 483 19.23 6.10 -9.78
N HIS A 484 19.95 6.70 -10.73
CA HIS A 484 20.18 6.09 -12.04
C HIS A 484 20.95 4.76 -11.94
N THR A 485 21.89 4.66 -11.01
CA THR A 485 22.71 3.46 -10.81
C THR A 485 21.90 2.36 -10.12
N GLN A 486 21.26 2.70 -9.00
CA GLN A 486 20.45 1.79 -8.18
C GLN A 486 19.26 1.24 -8.97
N TYR A 487 18.59 2.07 -9.76
CA TYR A 487 17.40 1.68 -10.52
C TYR A 487 17.66 1.43 -12.00
N SER A 488 18.93 1.33 -12.42
CA SER A 488 19.37 1.18 -13.83
C SER A 488 18.56 0.14 -14.61
N LYS A 489 18.33 -1.05 -14.02
CA LYS A 489 17.55 -2.13 -14.61
C LYS A 489 16.14 -1.70 -15.03
N TYR A 490 15.48 -0.97 -14.15
CA TYR A 490 14.05 -0.64 -14.27
C TYR A 490 13.84 0.56 -15.20
N ILE A 491 14.77 1.51 -15.18
CA ILE A 491 14.71 2.72 -16.01
C ILE A 491 15.29 2.52 -17.42
N HIS A 492 16.06 1.46 -17.65
CA HIS A 492 16.62 1.11 -18.96
C HIS A 492 16.00 -0.13 -19.61
N TYR A 493 14.87 -0.63 -19.09
CA TYR A 493 14.23 -1.83 -19.63
C TYR A 493 13.84 -1.60 -21.10
N LEU A 494 14.45 -2.38 -22.00
CA LEU A 494 14.17 -2.33 -23.42
C LEU A 494 12.76 -2.89 -23.69
N THR A 495 11.77 -1.99 -23.63
CA THR A 495 10.38 -2.12 -24.08
C THR A 495 9.44 -3.01 -23.25
N LYS A 496 8.35 -2.39 -22.76
CA LYS A 496 7.13 -3.02 -22.19
C LYS A 496 6.42 -4.06 -23.10
N ASN A 497 6.95 -4.38 -24.27
CA ASN A 497 6.33 -5.29 -25.28
C ASN A 497 6.85 -6.74 -25.24
N GLU A 498 7.65 -7.13 -24.24
CA GLU A 498 8.30 -8.46 -24.19
C GLU A 498 7.44 -9.63 -23.64
N LYS A 499 6.13 -9.45 -23.41
CA LYS A 499 5.25 -10.49 -22.85
C LYS A 499 5.07 -11.77 -23.70
N ASN A 500 5.73 -11.92 -24.86
CA ASN A 500 5.42 -12.97 -25.85
C ASN A 500 6.50 -14.06 -26.09
N PHE A 501 7.57 -14.17 -25.28
CA PHE A 501 8.57 -15.24 -25.47
C PHE A 501 8.29 -16.48 -24.62
N THR A 502 8.10 -17.64 -25.25
CA THR A 502 7.88 -18.94 -24.59
C THR A 502 9.16 -19.51 -23.96
N LYS A 503 9.04 -20.36 -22.92
CA LYS A 503 10.17 -21.05 -22.25
C LYS A 503 11.05 -21.84 -23.24
N ALA A 504 10.45 -22.41 -24.28
CA ALA A 504 11.16 -23.14 -25.34
C ALA A 504 12.01 -22.21 -26.24
N GLN A 505 11.51 -21.02 -26.58
CA GLN A 505 12.25 -20.04 -27.36
C GLN A 505 13.47 -19.50 -26.58
N LYS A 506 13.32 -19.30 -25.26
CA LYS A 506 14.43 -18.93 -24.37
C LYS A 506 15.51 -20.02 -24.30
N LEU A 507 15.11 -21.30 -24.23
CA LEU A 507 16.03 -22.45 -24.22
C LEU A 507 16.76 -22.67 -25.55
N ALA A 508 16.09 -22.40 -26.67
CA ALA A 508 16.65 -22.55 -28.01
C ALA A 508 17.77 -21.53 -28.28
N ALA A 509 17.59 -20.27 -27.85
CA ALA A 509 18.60 -19.22 -27.97
C ALA A 509 19.88 -19.58 -27.18
N ILE A 510 19.75 -20.06 -25.94
CA ILE A 510 20.89 -20.55 -25.12
C ILE A 510 21.69 -21.64 -25.84
N ARG A 511 21.00 -22.65 -26.40
CA ARG A 511 21.65 -23.79 -27.06
C ARG A 511 22.44 -23.36 -28.31
N GLN A 512 21.93 -22.37 -29.06
CA GLN A 512 22.58 -21.88 -30.28
C GLN A 512 23.91 -21.17 -29.98
N LYS A 513 24.02 -20.45 -28.86
CA LYS A 513 25.22 -19.70 -28.49
C LYS A 513 26.34 -20.53 -27.88
N ILE A 514 26.01 -21.54 -27.07
CA ILE A 514 27.03 -22.44 -26.49
C ILE A 514 27.75 -23.23 -27.60
N SER A 515 27.06 -23.56 -28.69
CA SER A 515 27.66 -24.11 -29.90
C SER A 515 28.63 -23.12 -30.57
N ASN A 516 28.32 -21.82 -30.55
CA ASN A 516 29.14 -20.76 -31.17
C ASN A 516 30.29 -20.27 -30.27
N LEU A 517 30.24 -20.53 -28.96
CA LEU A 517 31.30 -20.17 -28.01
C LEU A 517 32.63 -20.91 -28.27
N ASN A 518 32.58 -22.05 -28.96
CA ASN A 518 33.78 -22.79 -29.39
C ASN A 518 34.49 -22.19 -30.62
N GLN A 519 33.88 -21.21 -31.31
CA GLN A 519 34.44 -20.61 -32.53
C GLN A 519 34.90 -19.16 -32.37
N GLY A 520 34.50 -18.47 -31.29
CA GLY A 520 34.67 -17.01 -31.15
C GLY A 520 35.67 -16.55 -30.09
N MET A 521 36.91 -17.07 -30.08
CA MET A 521 38.01 -16.48 -29.29
C MET A 521 38.94 -15.56 -30.11
N ALA A 522 38.50 -15.10 -31.28
CA ALA A 522 39.23 -14.12 -32.07
C ALA A 522 38.28 -13.00 -32.56
N LEU A 523 38.71 -11.76 -32.30
CA LEU A 523 38.34 -10.47 -32.93
C LEU A 523 37.36 -9.50 -32.22
N CYS A 524 37.93 -8.29 -32.01
CA CYS A 524 37.36 -6.94 -31.87
C CYS A 524 36.66 -6.58 -30.53
N GLY A 525 36.97 -5.49 -29.82
CA GLY A 525 37.70 -4.25 -30.15
C GLY A 525 36.73 -3.08 -30.36
N LEU A 526 36.21 -2.45 -29.30
CA LEU A 526 35.58 -1.12 -29.32
C LEU A 526 35.35 -0.54 -27.89
N PHE A 527 35.58 0.77 -27.81
CA PHE A 527 35.73 1.70 -26.67
C PHE A 527 35.05 1.38 -25.32
N LEU A 528 35.87 1.43 -24.26
CA LEU A 528 35.57 1.02 -22.89
C LEU A 528 35.12 2.19 -22.01
N ASN A 529 34.00 2.03 -21.30
CA ASN A 529 33.76 2.77 -20.06
C ASN A 529 34.59 2.08 -18.96
N VAL A 530 35.74 2.64 -18.60
CA VAL A 530 36.74 2.05 -17.67
C VAL A 530 36.12 1.71 -16.31
N THR A 531 35.07 2.42 -15.89
CA THR A 531 34.35 2.15 -14.65
C THR A 531 33.62 0.81 -14.68
N GLY A 532 33.01 0.41 -15.80
CA GLY A 532 32.27 -0.85 -15.90
C GLY A 532 33.12 -2.12 -15.88
N PHE A 533 34.39 -2.01 -16.30
CA PHE A 533 35.37 -3.09 -16.16
C PHE A 533 35.81 -3.26 -14.70
N LEU A 534 35.87 -2.16 -13.95
CA LEU A 534 36.26 -2.16 -12.53
C LEU A 534 35.10 -2.54 -11.60
N THR A 535 33.86 -2.15 -11.92
CA THR A 535 32.68 -2.45 -11.10
C THR A 535 32.14 -3.87 -11.30
N GLY A 536 32.54 -4.56 -12.37
CA GLY A 536 32.04 -5.90 -12.68
C GLY A 536 30.55 -5.95 -13.04
N ASP A 537 29.96 -4.82 -13.45
CA ASP A 537 28.53 -4.70 -13.80
C ASP A 537 28.14 -5.66 -14.94
N PRO A 538 27.28 -6.66 -14.67
CA PRO A 538 26.79 -7.59 -15.67
C PRO A 538 26.06 -6.91 -16.84
N GLY A 539 25.48 -5.73 -16.64
CA GLY A 539 24.81 -4.94 -17.68
C GLY A 539 25.77 -4.21 -18.62
N ASN A 540 27.05 -4.13 -18.30
CA ASN A 540 28.03 -3.49 -19.17
C ASN A 540 28.42 -4.41 -20.33
N ILE A 541 28.26 -3.92 -21.56
CA ILE A 541 28.57 -4.63 -22.80
C ILE A 541 29.98 -5.24 -22.84
N ILE A 542 30.95 -4.63 -22.15
CA ILE A 542 32.34 -5.10 -22.08
C ILE A 542 32.43 -6.43 -21.32
N ASN A 543 31.62 -6.58 -20.28
CA ASN A 543 31.60 -7.80 -19.46
C ASN A 543 30.91 -8.97 -20.18
N TRP A 544 30.19 -8.70 -21.27
CA TRP A 544 29.53 -9.71 -22.11
C TRP A 544 30.51 -10.50 -22.97
N PHE A 545 31.63 -9.88 -23.39
CA PHE A 545 32.54 -10.47 -24.38
C PHE A 545 33.86 -11.03 -23.81
N GLY A 546 34.10 -10.92 -22.50
CA GLY A 546 35.28 -11.52 -21.86
C GLY A 546 35.11 -13.01 -21.52
N PRO A 547 36.20 -13.75 -21.23
CA PRO A 547 36.10 -15.10 -20.66
C PRO A 547 35.34 -15.05 -19.32
N ALA A 548 34.48 -16.03 -19.06
CA ALA A 548 33.79 -16.15 -17.78
C ALA A 548 34.82 -16.36 -16.66
N LYS A 549 34.84 -15.46 -15.67
CA LYS A 549 35.61 -15.65 -14.44
C LYS A 549 34.72 -16.35 -13.42
N ILE A 550 35.30 -17.26 -12.64
CA ILE A 550 34.62 -17.86 -11.50
C ILE A 550 34.21 -16.73 -10.54
N ASN A 551 33.00 -16.81 -9.99
CA ASN A 551 32.37 -15.85 -9.11
C ASN A 551 32.16 -14.45 -9.72
N GLN A 552 32.07 -14.37 -11.05
CA GLN A 552 31.62 -13.16 -11.75
C GLN A 552 30.30 -13.41 -12.46
N LEU A 553 29.30 -12.59 -12.12
CA LEU A 553 28.00 -12.63 -12.77
C LEU A 553 28.08 -12.00 -14.17
N LYS A 554 27.48 -12.66 -15.16
CA LYS A 554 27.49 -12.21 -16.55
C LYS A 554 26.10 -12.22 -17.15
N TYR A 555 25.69 -11.11 -17.74
CA TYR A 555 24.49 -11.10 -18.54
C TYR A 555 24.71 -11.84 -19.86
N ASP A 556 23.84 -12.80 -20.15
CA ASP A 556 23.76 -13.41 -21.47
C ASP A 556 22.56 -12.83 -22.23
N PRO A 557 22.77 -11.94 -23.22
CA PRO A 557 21.69 -11.20 -23.89
C PRO A 557 20.72 -12.08 -24.70
N GLU A 558 21.10 -13.32 -25.03
CA GLU A 558 20.21 -14.23 -25.78
C GLU A 558 19.24 -14.96 -24.86
N SER A 559 19.74 -15.46 -23.73
CA SER A 559 18.91 -16.10 -22.71
C SER A 559 18.17 -15.10 -21.83
N LYS A 560 18.71 -13.88 -21.74
CA LYS A 560 18.33 -12.82 -20.81
C LYS A 560 18.50 -13.21 -19.34
N PHE A 561 19.35 -14.20 -19.05
CA PHE A 561 19.73 -14.60 -17.70
C PHE A 561 21.10 -14.05 -17.32
N TYR A 562 21.31 -13.90 -16.02
CA TYR A 562 22.59 -13.58 -15.42
C TYR A 562 23.25 -14.89 -14.99
N THR A 563 24.40 -15.24 -15.55
CA THR A 563 25.09 -16.50 -15.28
C THR A 563 26.28 -16.28 -14.35
N LEU A 564 26.34 -17.04 -13.27
CA LEU A 564 27.47 -17.09 -12.34
C LEU A 564 28.10 -18.48 -12.39
N PHE A 565 29.32 -18.58 -12.89
CA PHE A 565 30.12 -19.79 -12.71
C PHE A 565 30.74 -19.77 -11.33
N TYR A 566 30.42 -20.72 -10.46
CA TYR A 566 30.90 -20.70 -9.06
C TYR A 566 31.91 -21.82 -8.75
N ASN A 567 32.07 -22.79 -9.65
CA ASN A 567 33.07 -23.84 -9.51
C ASN A 567 33.51 -24.37 -10.89
N GLU A 568 34.77 -24.78 -11.00
CA GLU A 568 35.38 -25.29 -12.23
C GLU A 568 36.43 -26.37 -11.93
N ALA A 569 36.44 -27.42 -12.75
CA ALA A 569 37.49 -28.42 -12.81
C ALA A 569 38.06 -28.49 -14.24
N ILE A 570 39.37 -28.40 -14.37
CA ILE A 570 40.10 -28.59 -15.63
C ILE A 570 40.96 -29.86 -15.48
N PHE A 571 40.81 -30.80 -16.40
CA PHE A 571 41.60 -32.02 -16.44
C PHE A 571 42.73 -31.86 -17.46
N GLU A 572 43.99 -32.03 -17.04
CA GLU A 572 45.14 -32.03 -17.96
C GLU A 572 45.03 -33.12 -19.04
N LYS A 573 44.51 -34.29 -18.65
CA LYS A 573 44.10 -35.39 -19.52
C LYS A 573 42.72 -35.86 -19.08
N ALA A 574 41.81 -36.11 -20.02
CA ALA A 574 40.47 -36.49 -19.60
C ALA A 574 40.48 -37.83 -18.87
N PRO A 575 39.65 -38.00 -17.83
CA PRO A 575 39.53 -39.27 -17.12
C PRO A 575 39.17 -40.40 -18.08
N LYS A 576 39.82 -41.56 -17.94
CA LYS A 576 39.53 -42.76 -18.75
C LYS A 576 38.41 -43.63 -18.18
N SER A 577 38.00 -43.37 -16.94
CA SER A 577 36.95 -44.09 -16.20
C SER A 577 36.21 -43.14 -15.25
N GLY A 578 35.06 -43.59 -14.72
CA GLY A 578 34.23 -42.80 -13.80
C GLY A 578 33.22 -41.88 -14.49
N PHE A 579 32.48 -41.10 -13.69
CA PHE A 579 31.41 -40.22 -14.15
C PHE A 579 31.89 -39.13 -15.11
N HIS A 580 33.11 -38.63 -14.92
CA HIS A 580 33.72 -37.59 -15.76
C HIS A 580 34.55 -38.16 -16.93
N LYS A 581 34.30 -39.43 -17.33
CA LYS A 581 35.06 -40.06 -18.41
C LYS A 581 34.96 -39.26 -19.70
N GLY A 582 36.11 -38.89 -20.27
CA GLY A 582 36.22 -38.13 -21.51
C GLY A 582 35.97 -36.62 -21.37
N TRP A 583 35.84 -36.09 -20.15
CA TRP A 583 35.66 -34.66 -19.90
C TRP A 583 37.02 -33.97 -19.70
N LYS A 584 37.26 -32.87 -20.40
CA LYS A 584 38.46 -32.04 -20.31
C LYS A 584 38.27 -30.82 -19.42
N ARG A 585 37.06 -30.26 -19.40
CA ARG A 585 36.68 -29.12 -18.56
C ARG A 585 35.26 -29.33 -18.06
N PHE A 586 34.99 -28.89 -16.86
CA PHE A 586 33.69 -28.96 -16.22
C PHE A 586 33.51 -27.71 -15.37
N ALA A 587 32.36 -27.03 -15.48
CA ALA A 587 32.08 -25.84 -14.68
C ALA A 587 30.61 -25.83 -14.27
N TRP A 588 30.38 -25.59 -12.97
CA TRP A 588 29.05 -25.37 -12.41
C TRP A 588 28.64 -23.92 -12.59
N PHE A 589 27.36 -23.70 -12.86
CA PHE A 589 26.81 -22.37 -12.96
C PHE A 589 25.41 -22.26 -12.35
N LYS A 590 25.09 -21.06 -11.89
CA LYS A 590 23.72 -20.64 -11.58
C LYS A 590 23.30 -19.62 -12.62
N ALA A 591 22.10 -19.78 -13.17
CA ALA A 591 21.44 -18.77 -14.00
C ALA A 591 20.36 -18.09 -13.17
N PHE A 592 20.48 -16.79 -13.04
CA PHE A 592 19.58 -15.94 -12.28
C PHE A 592 18.71 -15.14 -13.24
N VAL A 593 17.43 -14.98 -12.90
CA VAL A 593 16.51 -14.14 -13.68
C VAL A 593 16.93 -12.67 -13.61
N ASP A 594 17.77 -12.32 -12.63
CA ASP A 594 18.13 -10.96 -12.33
C ASP A 594 19.47 -10.82 -11.58
N TYR A 595 19.87 -9.59 -11.30
CA TYR A 595 21.02 -9.25 -10.48
C TYR A 595 20.78 -7.99 -9.64
N ALA A 596 21.45 -7.89 -8.50
CA ALA A 596 21.56 -6.65 -7.75
C ALA A 596 22.99 -6.39 -7.33
N TRP A 597 23.28 -5.13 -7.01
CA TRP A 597 24.47 -4.78 -6.26
C TRP A 597 24.27 -5.21 -4.81
N ASP A 598 25.17 -6.03 -4.30
CA ASP A 598 25.26 -6.38 -2.89
C ASP A 598 26.31 -5.46 -2.25
N GLU A 599 25.83 -4.58 -1.38
CA GLU A 599 26.65 -3.57 -0.70
C GLU A 599 27.63 -4.20 0.30
N GLU A 600 27.27 -5.32 0.93
CA GLU A 600 28.10 -5.99 1.94
C GLU A 600 29.34 -6.61 1.31
N ILE A 601 29.19 -7.25 0.15
CA ILE A 601 30.31 -7.90 -0.55
C ILE A 601 30.89 -7.07 -1.71
N ASN A 602 30.37 -5.85 -1.91
CA ASN A 602 30.80 -4.88 -2.94
C ASN A 602 30.89 -5.51 -4.34
N LYS A 603 29.89 -6.31 -4.70
CA LYS A 603 29.81 -7.05 -5.97
C LYS A 603 28.37 -7.21 -6.43
N PHE A 604 28.19 -7.46 -7.71
CA PHE A 604 26.90 -7.87 -8.24
C PHE A 604 26.61 -9.35 -7.92
N VAL A 605 25.46 -9.59 -7.28
CA VAL A 605 24.93 -10.92 -6.97
C VAL A 605 23.73 -11.23 -7.87
N GLY A 606 23.50 -12.52 -8.14
CA GLY A 606 22.34 -12.95 -8.90
C GLY A 606 21.09 -13.04 -8.02
N ILE A 607 19.95 -12.60 -8.54
CA ILE A 607 18.64 -12.65 -7.87
C ILE A 607 17.71 -13.61 -8.60
N GLY A 608 17.00 -14.43 -7.83
CA GLY A 608 15.99 -15.36 -8.33
C GLY A 608 16.62 -16.44 -9.22
N ILE A 609 17.07 -17.53 -8.61
CA ILE A 609 17.65 -18.65 -9.35
C ILE A 609 16.60 -19.17 -10.33
N GLY A 610 16.88 -19.01 -11.63
CA GLY A 610 16.04 -19.54 -12.69
C GLY A 610 16.32 -21.02 -12.91
N PHE A 611 17.60 -21.39 -12.97
CA PHE A 611 18.05 -22.78 -13.03
C PHE A 611 19.53 -22.89 -12.67
N GLU A 612 19.94 -24.08 -12.26
CA GLU A 612 21.33 -24.43 -12.02
C GLU A 612 21.74 -25.54 -12.99
N GLY A 613 23.05 -25.66 -13.20
CA GLY A 613 23.54 -26.64 -14.14
C GLY A 613 25.04 -26.73 -14.15
N TYR A 614 25.52 -27.56 -15.06
CA TYR A 614 26.93 -27.63 -15.37
C TYR A 614 27.14 -27.67 -16.88
N VAL A 615 28.28 -27.10 -17.27
CA VAL A 615 28.79 -27.17 -18.63
C VAL A 615 30.05 -28.02 -18.60
N PHE A 616 30.15 -29.00 -19.48
CA PHE A 616 31.38 -29.76 -19.66
C PHE A 616 31.84 -29.76 -21.11
N THR A 617 33.15 -29.77 -21.29
CA THR A 617 33.81 -29.89 -22.60
C THR A 617 34.51 -31.23 -22.66
N THR A 618 34.26 -31.99 -23.71
CA THR A 618 34.84 -33.33 -23.94
C THR A 618 36.20 -33.23 -24.65
N GLU A 619 36.94 -34.34 -24.74
CA GLU A 619 38.26 -34.36 -25.42
C GLU A 619 38.21 -33.88 -26.87
N ASP A 620 37.11 -34.14 -27.58
CA ASP A 620 36.88 -33.69 -28.97
C ASP A 620 36.41 -32.22 -29.06
N LYS A 621 36.53 -31.46 -27.95
CA LYS A 621 36.13 -30.06 -27.79
C LYS A 621 34.63 -29.81 -27.95
N LYS A 622 33.77 -30.83 -27.87
CA LYS A 622 32.32 -30.60 -27.80
C LYS A 622 31.91 -30.17 -26.41
N THR A 623 31.15 -29.07 -26.34
CA THR A 623 30.58 -28.53 -25.11
C THR A 623 29.14 -29.01 -24.95
N LYS A 624 28.79 -29.50 -23.77
CA LYS A 624 27.42 -29.90 -23.41
C LYS A 624 26.97 -29.12 -22.19
N LEU A 625 25.73 -28.65 -22.24
CA LEU A 625 25.03 -28.01 -21.15
C LEU A 625 24.05 -29.01 -20.53
N VAL A 626 24.11 -29.17 -19.21
CA VAL A 626 23.14 -29.94 -18.44
C VAL A 626 22.46 -29.00 -17.45
N ILE A 627 21.14 -28.89 -17.56
CA ILE A 627 20.30 -28.17 -16.60
C ILE A 627 19.80 -29.21 -15.60
N THR A 628 19.89 -28.90 -14.31
CA THR A 628 19.48 -29.79 -13.22
C THR A 628 18.52 -29.06 -12.29
N ASP A 629 17.43 -29.73 -11.91
CA ASP A 629 16.49 -29.26 -10.90
C ASP A 629 16.91 -29.68 -9.47
N CYS A 630 18.00 -30.44 -9.30
CA CYS A 630 18.53 -30.81 -7.99
C CYS A 630 19.26 -29.64 -7.33
N PHE A 631 18.80 -29.26 -6.14
CA PHE A 631 19.50 -28.35 -5.24
C PHE A 631 20.64 -29.09 -4.52
N ILE A 632 21.74 -28.36 -4.26
CA ILE A 632 23.06 -28.87 -3.86
C ILE A 632 23.08 -29.65 -2.52
N GLU A 633 22.04 -29.57 -1.70
CA GLU A 633 22.12 -30.07 -0.33
C GLU A 633 22.06 -31.60 -0.17
N ASP A 634 21.55 -32.35 -1.16
CA ASP A 634 21.55 -33.82 -1.14
C ASP A 634 22.29 -34.44 -2.33
N HIS A 635 23.62 -34.48 -2.18
CA HIS A 635 24.57 -34.91 -3.22
C HIS A 635 24.49 -36.42 -3.56
N GLN A 636 23.87 -37.25 -2.72
CA GLN A 636 23.74 -38.70 -2.92
C GLN A 636 22.58 -39.08 -3.85
N ASP A 637 21.41 -38.48 -3.67
CA ASP A 637 20.20 -38.85 -4.42
C ASP A 637 20.29 -38.43 -5.89
N CYS A 638 21.02 -37.34 -6.18
CA CYS A 638 21.15 -36.84 -7.55
C CYS A 638 22.12 -37.66 -8.42
N ILE A 639 23.03 -38.43 -7.80
CA ILE A 639 23.89 -39.40 -8.50
C ILE A 639 23.08 -40.64 -8.91
N GLU A 640 22.13 -41.09 -8.08
CA GLU A 640 21.26 -42.21 -8.41
C GLU A 640 20.19 -41.85 -9.45
N PHE A 641 19.62 -40.64 -9.37
CA PHE A 641 18.62 -40.16 -10.35
C PHE A 641 19.17 -40.08 -11.78
N ASN A 642 20.46 -39.78 -11.97
CA ASN A 642 21.09 -39.74 -13.29
C ASN A 642 21.64 -41.09 -13.76
N LYS A 643 21.90 -42.05 -12.87
CA LYS A 643 22.29 -43.42 -13.25
C LYS A 643 21.13 -44.21 -13.88
N THR A 644 19.89 -43.89 -13.52
CA THR A 644 18.68 -44.59 -14.00
C THR A 644 18.15 -44.08 -15.34
N ARG A 645 18.70 -42.98 -15.88
CA ARG A 645 18.33 -42.39 -17.18
C ARG A 645 19.46 -42.37 -18.23
N GLY A 646 20.55 -43.10 -17.97
CA GLY A 646 21.66 -43.29 -18.91
C GLY A 646 21.26 -44.10 -20.14
#